data_AF-A0A369BH89-F1
#
_entry.id   AF-A0A369BH89-F1
#
_cell.length_a   1.000
_cell.length_b   1.000
_cell.length_c   1.000
_cell.angle_alpha   90.00
_cell.angle_beta   90.00
_cell.angle_gamma   90.00
#
_symmetry.space_group_name_H-M   'P 1'
#
loop_
_entity.id
_entity.type
_entity.pdbx_description
1 polymer ?
#
loop_
_entity_poly.entity_id
_entity_poly.type
_entity_poly.pdbx_seq_one_letter_code
_entity_poly.pdbx_strand_id
1 'polypeptide(L)'
;MLKKLALAFLIFAQIIIFLSPQQSVRAAARQMESLDRGVVAVKISNGVFVSWRVLGTEASSVAYNLYRDSVRIATVTGASNYSDSGGTSSSKYAVSTVIGGVEGAKSIPVGVWGQNYLSIPLQIPAGGTTPDGAAYTYSANDCSVGDLDGDGQYEIVLKWDPSNAKDNSQSGYTGNVYLDAYKMNGTHLWRIDLGRNIRAGAHYTQFMVYDLDGDGKAEIACKTADGTKDAAGAVIGSASADHRNSSGYVLSGTEYLTIFQGATGKALYTTQYEPARGTVSSWGDSYGNRVDRFLACIAYLDGVRPSLVMCRGYYTRTVLVAYDWNGSTLAKRWTFDSNSSGNSGYAGQGNHNLSVADVDGDGRDEIVYGSCTIDDNGKGLYNTNLRHGDAMHLGDLNPNSPGLEVWSCHEDTAGNGGIGASFREAKTGRVLWSYSASRDIGRACSADLTASYPGEEVWASGSPLYSSTGQNIGSAPSPTNFAIWWDGDELRELLDGITISKYGGGTLLSAVGCDSNNGTKATPCLQADILGDWREEVIWRTSDNKYLRIYTTTASTNRRIYTLMHDPVYRMGVAWQNVAYNQPPHTGFFLGSGMAQPPVPEIYMAGGILEPVPGGSLYQAEDAVYGGNETTFENKHTGYYGTGYVNMSVSGGYLEFRNVDGGSGGATVIKLRNALGADTSRTGRMQVNGGAWQDITFSPTGSWTTWAVHEVNATLSAGTANTIRIESTGQDLANIDQLDVKVSTVKKGDVNNDGSVNTVDFALVKRHILEYEILTGNAFEAADVDGNGTVDTLDYLKIRMYLLEMISEF
;
A
#
# COMPACT_ATOMS: atom_id res chain seq x y z
N MET A 1 46.21 36.15 -29.77
CA MET A 1 45.26 35.05 -30.07
C MET A 1 45.26 33.94 -29.01
N LEU A 2 46.41 33.50 -28.47
CA LEU A 2 46.45 32.40 -27.48
C LEU A 2 45.66 32.64 -26.17
N LYS A 3 45.57 33.88 -25.66
CA LYS A 3 44.80 34.17 -24.43
C LYS A 3 43.27 34.06 -24.61
N LYS A 4 42.75 34.19 -25.83
CA LYS A 4 41.30 34.03 -26.11
C LYS A 4 40.89 32.57 -26.30
N LEU A 5 41.80 31.71 -26.78
CA LEU A 5 41.56 30.26 -26.84
C LEU A 5 41.59 29.61 -25.45
N ALA A 6 42.47 30.05 -24.55
CA ALA A 6 42.53 29.50 -23.19
C ALA A 6 41.26 29.80 -22.36
N LEU A 7 40.67 30.99 -22.54
CA LEU A 7 39.43 31.36 -21.85
C LEU A 7 38.21 30.61 -22.42
N ALA A 8 38.17 30.37 -23.74
CA ALA A 8 37.13 29.54 -24.35
C ALA A 8 37.22 28.07 -23.91
N PHE A 9 38.44 27.53 -23.72
CA PHE A 9 38.63 26.16 -23.24
C PHE A 9 38.26 25.99 -21.75
N LEU A 10 38.51 27.00 -20.91
CA LEU A 10 38.09 26.98 -19.50
C LEU A 10 36.57 27.11 -19.33
N ILE A 11 35.89 27.88 -20.19
CA ILE A 11 34.42 27.99 -20.18
C ILE A 11 33.80 26.69 -20.70
N PHE A 12 34.39 26.05 -21.71
CA PHE A 12 33.93 24.73 -22.20
C PHE A 12 34.18 23.61 -21.18
N ALA A 13 35.31 23.64 -20.45
CA ALA A 13 35.60 22.69 -19.38
C ALA A 13 34.69 22.89 -18.15
N GLN A 14 34.25 24.12 -17.86
CA GLN A 14 33.23 24.37 -16.82
C GLN A 14 31.83 23.93 -17.25
N ILE A 15 31.48 23.98 -18.54
CA ILE A 15 30.19 23.49 -19.05
C ILE A 15 30.14 21.95 -19.07
N ILE A 16 31.27 21.27 -19.26
CA ILE A 16 31.32 19.78 -19.23
C ILE A 16 31.27 19.22 -17.80
N ILE A 17 31.65 19.99 -16.77
CA ILE A 17 31.53 19.56 -15.37
C ILE A 17 30.07 19.62 -14.85
N PHE A 18 29.18 20.36 -15.51
CA PHE A 18 27.73 20.38 -15.21
C PHE A 18 26.90 19.34 -15.99
N LEU A 19 27.54 18.48 -16.79
CA LEU A 19 26.92 17.35 -17.48
C LEU A 19 27.39 16.01 -16.89
N SER A 20 27.55 15.98 -15.57
CA SER A 20 27.49 14.69 -14.87
C SER A 20 26.07 14.16 -15.09
N PRO A 21 25.86 12.91 -15.55
CA PRO A 21 24.53 12.32 -15.44
C PRO A 21 24.15 12.46 -13.97
N GLN A 22 23.04 13.14 -13.67
CA GLN A 22 22.40 12.92 -12.38
C GLN A 22 22.26 11.41 -12.29
N GLN A 23 23.00 10.78 -11.39
CA GLN A 23 22.61 9.47 -10.92
C GLN A 23 21.20 9.70 -10.40
N SER A 24 20.19 9.30 -11.18
CA SER A 24 18.85 9.14 -10.67
C SER A 24 19.02 8.19 -9.50
N VAL A 25 18.91 8.71 -8.28
CA VAL A 25 18.73 7.86 -7.11
C VAL A 25 17.49 7.07 -7.45
N ARG A 26 17.67 5.79 -7.78
CA ARG A 26 16.52 4.92 -8.06
C ARG A 26 15.73 4.89 -6.77
N ALA A 27 14.51 5.42 -6.78
CA ALA A 27 13.64 5.38 -5.62
C ALA A 27 13.57 3.93 -5.12
N ALA A 28 13.71 3.73 -3.81
CA ALA A 28 13.60 2.41 -3.23
C ALA A 28 12.16 1.91 -3.39
N ALA A 29 11.99 0.61 -3.56
CA ALA A 29 10.66 0.03 -3.73
C ALA A 29 9.82 0.23 -2.45
N ARG A 30 8.58 0.67 -2.60
CA ARG A 30 7.65 0.86 -1.47
C ARG A 30 7.01 -0.47 -1.05
N GLN A 31 6.85 -0.69 0.25
CA GLN A 31 5.99 -1.73 0.78
C GLN A 31 4.57 -1.54 0.22
N MET A 32 3.93 -2.58 -0.29
CA MET A 32 2.50 -2.58 -0.66
C MET A 32 1.86 -3.91 -0.29
N GLU A 33 0.53 -3.96 -0.23
CA GLU A 33 -0.19 -5.17 0.18
C GLU A 33 -0.01 -6.34 -0.80
N SER A 34 0.11 -7.55 -0.26
CA SER A 34 0.15 -8.79 -1.04
C SER A 34 -1.26 -9.19 -1.48
N LEU A 35 -1.78 -8.56 -2.53
CA LEU A 35 -3.15 -8.78 -2.98
C LEU A 35 -3.35 -10.07 -3.79
N ASP A 36 -4.50 -10.69 -3.58
CA ASP A 36 -4.97 -11.80 -4.41
C ASP A 36 -5.40 -11.29 -5.80
N ARG A 37 -5.91 -12.20 -6.64
CA ARG A 37 -6.34 -11.85 -8.00
C ARG A 37 -7.59 -10.97 -8.04
N GLY A 38 -8.32 -10.83 -6.93
CA GLY A 38 -9.52 -10.01 -6.83
C GLY A 38 -10.60 -10.38 -7.85
N VAL A 39 -10.71 -11.65 -8.26
CA VAL A 39 -11.63 -12.03 -9.34
C VAL A 39 -13.07 -11.73 -8.92
N VAL A 40 -13.80 -10.99 -9.75
CA VAL A 40 -15.23 -10.76 -9.58
C VAL A 40 -15.97 -11.17 -10.83
N ALA A 41 -17.13 -11.80 -10.66
CA ALA A 41 -17.98 -12.26 -11.74
C ALA A 41 -19.42 -11.79 -11.51
N VAL A 42 -19.98 -11.04 -12.46
CA VAL A 42 -21.27 -10.39 -12.34
C VAL A 42 -22.18 -10.77 -13.50
N LYS A 43 -23.41 -11.15 -13.20
CA LYS A 43 -24.41 -11.45 -14.23
C LYS A 43 -24.74 -10.18 -15.02
N ILE A 44 -24.65 -10.30 -16.35
CA ILE A 44 -25.13 -9.31 -17.32
C ILE A 44 -26.21 -9.91 -18.21
N SER A 45 -26.91 -9.08 -18.99
CA SER A 45 -28.05 -9.50 -19.81
C SER A 45 -27.74 -10.70 -20.72
N ASN A 46 -26.56 -10.71 -21.35
CA ASN A 46 -26.16 -11.71 -22.35
C ASN A 46 -25.01 -12.62 -21.89
N GLY A 47 -24.78 -12.77 -20.58
CA GLY A 47 -23.68 -13.59 -20.09
C GLY A 47 -23.23 -13.24 -18.68
N VAL A 48 -21.94 -13.37 -18.42
CA VAL A 48 -21.28 -12.96 -17.18
C VAL A 48 -20.10 -12.06 -17.53
N PHE A 49 -20.05 -10.89 -16.91
CA PHE A 49 -18.86 -10.04 -16.93
C PHE A 49 -17.90 -10.51 -15.83
N VAL A 50 -16.63 -10.68 -16.16
CA VAL A 50 -15.59 -11.09 -15.22
C VAL A 50 -14.46 -10.06 -15.30
N SER A 51 -13.96 -9.59 -14.16
CA SER A 51 -12.75 -8.76 -14.08
C SER A 51 -11.84 -9.24 -12.95
N TRP A 52 -10.57 -8.86 -13.04
CA TRP A 52 -9.54 -9.25 -12.07
C TRP A 52 -8.39 -8.24 -12.06
N ARG A 53 -7.58 -8.27 -11.00
CA ARG A 53 -6.49 -7.32 -10.82
C ARG A 53 -5.36 -7.61 -11.79
N VAL A 54 -4.74 -6.56 -12.31
CA VAL A 54 -3.36 -6.61 -12.78
C VAL A 54 -2.50 -6.16 -11.61
N LEU A 55 -1.71 -7.06 -11.05
CA LEU A 55 -0.90 -6.77 -9.86
C LEU A 55 0.33 -5.97 -10.26
N GLY A 56 0.75 -5.03 -9.41
CA GLY A 56 1.95 -4.20 -9.64
C GLY A 56 3.26 -4.98 -9.77
N THR A 57 3.29 -6.24 -9.33
CA THR A 57 4.42 -7.18 -9.49
C THR A 57 4.46 -7.85 -10.87
N GLU A 58 3.42 -7.68 -11.70
CA GLU A 58 3.32 -8.35 -12.99
C GLU A 58 3.94 -7.54 -14.12
N ALA A 59 4.76 -8.19 -14.93
CA ALA A 59 5.26 -7.59 -16.17
C ALA A 59 4.10 -7.27 -17.14
N SER A 60 4.32 -6.30 -18.03
CA SER A 60 3.33 -5.93 -19.07
C SER A 60 3.01 -7.06 -20.05
N SER A 61 3.88 -8.06 -20.18
CA SER A 61 3.71 -9.24 -21.05
C SER A 61 2.84 -10.35 -20.47
N VAL A 62 2.40 -10.25 -19.21
CA VAL A 62 1.58 -11.29 -18.56
C VAL A 62 0.22 -11.39 -19.25
N ALA A 63 -0.13 -12.62 -19.63
CA ALA A 63 -1.46 -12.98 -20.13
C ALA A 63 -2.24 -13.76 -19.06
N TYR A 64 -3.53 -13.98 -19.31
CA TYR A 64 -4.43 -14.63 -18.36
C TYR A 64 -5.24 -15.73 -19.03
N ASN A 65 -5.27 -16.93 -18.46
CA ASN A 65 -6.26 -17.92 -18.84
C ASN A 65 -7.48 -17.78 -17.93
N LEU A 66 -8.66 -17.65 -18.54
CA LEU A 66 -9.93 -17.59 -17.83
C LEU A 66 -10.60 -18.95 -17.84
N TYR A 67 -11.02 -19.41 -16.67
CA TYR A 67 -11.70 -20.68 -16.47
C TYR A 67 -13.15 -20.46 -16.05
N ARG A 68 -14.07 -21.24 -16.63
CA ARG A 68 -15.43 -21.44 -16.15
C ARG A 68 -15.62 -22.89 -15.77
N ASP A 69 -16.00 -23.18 -14.53
CA ASP A 69 -16.24 -24.53 -14.02
C ASP A 69 -15.07 -25.50 -14.32
N SER A 70 -13.85 -25.01 -14.13
CA SER A 70 -12.56 -25.69 -14.43
C SER A 70 -12.18 -25.86 -15.90
N VAL A 71 -13.04 -25.45 -16.85
CA VAL A 71 -12.74 -25.46 -18.29
C VAL A 71 -12.19 -24.09 -18.70
N ARG A 72 -11.05 -24.06 -19.39
CA ARG A 72 -10.51 -22.82 -19.95
C ARG A 72 -11.43 -22.34 -21.08
N ILE A 73 -11.90 -21.10 -20.99
CA ILE A 73 -12.81 -20.49 -21.99
C ILE A 73 -12.14 -19.39 -22.80
N ALA A 74 -11.06 -18.78 -22.30
CA ALA A 74 -10.33 -17.74 -23.00
C ALA A 74 -8.87 -17.66 -22.53
N THR A 75 -8.02 -17.07 -23.38
CA THR A 75 -6.70 -16.53 -23.03
C THR A 75 -6.72 -15.04 -23.37
N VAL A 76 -6.41 -14.18 -22.40
CA VAL A 76 -6.56 -12.72 -22.48
C VAL A 76 -5.19 -12.06 -22.32
N THR A 77 -4.76 -11.26 -23.30
CA THR A 77 -3.42 -10.64 -23.36
C THR A 77 -3.47 -9.11 -23.25
N GLY A 78 -4.60 -8.55 -22.78
CA GLY A 78 -4.86 -7.10 -22.74
C GLY A 78 -5.52 -6.67 -21.43
N ALA A 79 -6.68 -6.02 -21.52
CA ALA A 79 -7.48 -5.64 -20.35
C ALA A 79 -7.78 -6.86 -19.46
N SER A 80 -7.82 -6.65 -18.15
CA SER A 80 -8.10 -7.70 -17.16
C SER A 80 -9.60 -7.88 -16.91
N ASN A 81 -10.36 -7.94 -18.00
CA ASN A 81 -11.78 -8.25 -17.99
C ASN A 81 -12.19 -9.15 -19.17
N TYR A 82 -13.37 -9.74 -19.08
CA TYR A 82 -13.94 -10.58 -20.12
C TYR A 82 -15.46 -10.70 -19.98
N SER A 83 -16.17 -10.69 -21.12
CA SER A 83 -17.61 -10.97 -21.16
C SER A 83 -17.85 -12.39 -21.70
N ASP A 84 -18.22 -13.32 -20.82
CA ASP A 84 -18.53 -14.71 -21.17
C ASP A 84 -20.02 -14.88 -21.49
N SER A 85 -20.34 -15.04 -22.77
CA SER A 85 -21.72 -15.24 -23.25
C SER A 85 -22.33 -16.60 -22.88
N GLY A 86 -21.51 -17.60 -22.54
CA GLY A 86 -21.96 -18.91 -22.07
C GLY A 86 -22.15 -18.99 -20.55
N GLY A 87 -21.78 -17.93 -19.83
CA GLY A 87 -21.83 -17.86 -18.37
C GLY A 87 -23.24 -17.82 -17.80
N THR A 88 -23.45 -18.53 -16.70
CA THR A 88 -24.74 -18.59 -15.97
C THR A 88 -24.55 -18.18 -14.51
N SER A 89 -25.64 -17.97 -13.76
CA SER A 89 -25.58 -17.65 -12.33
C SER A 89 -25.02 -18.79 -11.46
N SER A 90 -24.99 -20.02 -11.97
CA SER A 90 -24.40 -21.17 -11.28
C SER A 90 -22.93 -21.41 -11.62
N SER A 91 -22.40 -20.68 -12.62
CA SER A 91 -21.01 -20.81 -13.04
C SER A 91 -20.04 -20.32 -11.97
N LYS A 92 -18.83 -20.88 -11.96
CA LYS A 92 -17.70 -20.39 -11.15
C LYS A 92 -16.53 -20.00 -12.04
N TYR A 93 -15.87 -18.88 -11.70
CA TYR A 93 -14.77 -18.35 -12.48
C TYR A 93 -13.46 -18.34 -11.71
N ALA A 94 -12.37 -18.67 -12.39
CA ALA A 94 -11.02 -18.57 -11.86
C ALA A 94 -10.08 -18.06 -12.96
N VAL A 95 -9.00 -17.40 -12.56
CA VAL A 95 -8.00 -16.82 -13.46
C VAL A 95 -6.63 -17.35 -13.07
N SER A 96 -5.81 -17.71 -14.06
CA SER A 96 -4.38 -18.01 -13.89
C SER A 96 -3.57 -17.09 -14.79
N THR A 97 -2.38 -16.72 -14.32
CA THR A 97 -1.41 -15.99 -15.13
C THR A 97 -0.73 -16.92 -16.12
N VAL A 98 -0.24 -16.36 -17.23
CA VAL A 98 0.61 -17.04 -18.21
C VAL A 98 1.84 -16.16 -18.42
N ILE A 99 3.00 -16.67 -18.00
CA ILE A 99 4.28 -15.96 -17.99
C ILE A 99 5.26 -16.76 -18.86
N GLY A 100 5.77 -16.15 -19.93
CA GLY A 100 6.68 -16.86 -20.86
C GLY A 100 6.07 -18.12 -21.50
N GLY A 101 4.74 -18.17 -21.62
CA GLY A 101 4.01 -19.35 -22.11
C GLY A 101 3.71 -20.41 -21.05
N VAL A 102 4.20 -20.24 -19.81
CA VAL A 102 3.95 -21.15 -18.69
C VAL A 102 2.77 -20.63 -17.87
N GLU A 103 1.78 -21.49 -17.65
CA GLU A 103 0.60 -21.18 -16.85
C GLU A 103 0.90 -21.34 -15.35
N GLY A 104 0.54 -20.32 -14.56
CA GLY A 104 0.66 -20.31 -13.10
C GLY A 104 -0.54 -20.94 -12.39
N ALA A 105 -0.53 -20.83 -11.06
CA ALA A 105 -1.65 -21.29 -10.22
C ALA A 105 -2.95 -20.54 -10.57
N LYS A 106 -4.07 -21.27 -10.50
CA LYS A 106 -5.40 -20.66 -10.63
C LYS A 106 -5.77 -19.95 -9.34
N SER A 107 -6.42 -18.81 -9.46
CA SER A 107 -7.09 -18.15 -8.35
C SER A 107 -8.16 -19.07 -7.72
N ILE A 108 -8.56 -18.75 -6.49
CA ILE A 108 -9.73 -19.37 -5.88
C ILE A 108 -10.95 -19.11 -6.78
N PRO A 109 -11.76 -20.13 -7.11
CA PRO A 109 -12.95 -19.93 -7.93
C PRO A 109 -14.03 -19.10 -7.22
N VAL A 110 -14.54 -18.06 -7.89
CA VAL A 110 -15.60 -17.20 -7.39
C VAL A 110 -16.94 -17.49 -8.06
N GLY A 111 -18.03 -17.31 -7.31
CA GLY A 111 -19.40 -17.43 -7.84
C GLY A 111 -19.87 -16.15 -8.52
N VAL A 112 -20.91 -16.26 -9.35
CA VAL A 112 -21.49 -15.12 -10.08
C VAL A 112 -22.48 -14.34 -9.20
N TRP A 113 -22.27 -13.03 -9.08
CA TRP A 113 -23.23 -12.13 -8.45
C TRP A 113 -24.44 -11.93 -9.37
N GLY A 114 -25.65 -12.06 -8.83
CA GLY A 114 -26.89 -11.89 -9.62
C GLY A 114 -27.16 -10.45 -10.07
N GLN A 115 -26.44 -9.49 -9.49
CA GLN A 115 -26.52 -8.05 -9.72
C GLN A 115 -25.14 -7.44 -9.53
N ASN A 116 -24.94 -6.21 -9.99
CA ASN A 116 -23.63 -5.53 -9.94
C ASN A 116 -23.25 -4.99 -8.56
N TYR A 117 -23.80 -5.59 -7.49
CA TYR A 117 -23.36 -5.33 -6.14
C TYR A 117 -23.40 -6.57 -5.25
N LEU A 118 -22.44 -6.65 -4.35
CA LEU A 118 -22.40 -7.60 -3.24
C LEU A 118 -22.99 -6.96 -1.99
N SER A 119 -23.81 -7.69 -1.24
CA SER A 119 -24.40 -7.21 0.02
C SER A 119 -23.69 -7.83 1.22
N ILE A 120 -23.11 -7.00 2.08
CA ILE A 120 -22.47 -7.38 3.33
C ILE A 120 -23.46 -7.14 4.47
N PRO A 121 -24.01 -8.18 5.12
CA PRO A 121 -24.92 -7.99 6.25
C PRO A 121 -24.21 -7.35 7.43
N LEU A 122 -24.84 -6.35 8.03
CA LEU A 122 -24.30 -5.58 9.14
C LEU A 122 -24.94 -5.96 10.48
N GLN A 123 -24.13 -5.96 11.54
CA GLN A 123 -24.60 -6.09 12.90
C GLN A 123 -24.84 -4.70 13.51
N ILE A 124 -25.99 -4.09 13.21
CA ILE A 124 -26.32 -2.73 13.68
C ILE A 124 -26.17 -2.63 15.22
N PRO A 125 -25.35 -1.71 15.77
CA PRO A 125 -25.29 -1.47 17.20
C PRO A 125 -26.66 -1.03 17.74
N ALA A 126 -26.98 -1.46 18.96
CA ALA A 126 -28.18 -0.98 19.64
C ALA A 126 -28.09 0.54 19.86
N GLY A 127 -29.19 1.26 19.61
CA GLY A 127 -29.33 2.65 19.99
C GLY A 127 -29.23 2.85 21.51
N GLY A 128 -29.20 4.10 21.95
CA GLY A 128 -29.05 4.42 23.35
C GLY A 128 -29.72 5.73 23.76
N THR A 129 -29.44 6.15 24.97
CA THR A 129 -29.92 7.42 25.53
C THR A 129 -28.75 8.15 26.16
N THR A 130 -28.55 9.41 25.80
CA THR A 130 -27.50 10.27 26.38
C THR A 130 -27.88 10.75 27.80
N PRO A 131 -26.92 11.27 28.58
CA PRO A 131 -27.18 11.74 29.95
C PRO A 131 -28.27 12.82 30.08
N ASP A 132 -28.54 13.58 29.02
CA ASP A 132 -29.62 14.57 28.94
C ASP A 132 -30.98 13.97 28.54
N GLY A 133 -31.07 12.65 28.41
CA GLY A 133 -32.31 11.93 28.10
C GLY A 133 -32.62 11.82 26.59
N ALA A 134 -31.76 12.32 25.71
CA ALA A 134 -32.00 12.22 24.27
C ALA A 134 -31.69 10.81 23.75
N ALA A 135 -32.65 10.20 23.04
CA ALA A 135 -32.46 8.92 22.37
C ALA A 135 -31.68 9.08 21.07
N TYR A 136 -30.90 8.07 20.69
CA TYR A 136 -30.18 8.01 19.42
C TYR A 136 -30.15 6.59 18.85
N THR A 137 -30.02 6.50 17.53
CA THR A 137 -29.83 5.26 16.76
C THR A 137 -28.48 5.29 16.05
N TYR A 138 -28.14 4.25 15.30
CA TYR A 138 -26.89 4.17 14.53
C TYR A 138 -27.14 4.05 13.03
N SER A 139 -26.25 4.66 12.26
CA SER A 139 -26.10 4.43 10.82
C SER A 139 -24.67 4.04 10.48
N ALA A 140 -24.50 3.12 9.52
CA ALA A 140 -23.20 2.83 8.95
C ALA A 140 -22.66 4.10 8.28
N ASN A 141 -21.38 4.40 8.46
CA ASN A 141 -20.79 5.68 8.03
C ASN A 141 -19.49 5.42 7.26
N ASP A 142 -18.46 6.25 7.44
CA ASP A 142 -17.19 6.11 6.71
C ASP A 142 -16.57 4.72 6.91
N CYS A 143 -15.99 4.20 5.84
CA CYS A 143 -15.22 2.96 5.83
C CYS A 143 -13.76 3.23 5.44
N SER A 144 -12.91 2.27 5.76
CA SER A 144 -11.60 2.08 5.15
C SER A 144 -11.40 0.58 4.90
N VAL A 145 -10.28 0.21 4.27
CA VAL A 145 -9.96 -1.17 3.92
C VAL A 145 -8.51 -1.51 4.25
N GLY A 146 -8.29 -2.77 4.56
CA GLY A 146 -6.97 -3.40 4.73
C GLY A 146 -7.14 -4.91 4.72
N ASP A 147 -6.11 -5.63 4.30
CA ASP A 147 -6.04 -7.09 4.47
C ASP A 147 -5.71 -7.37 5.94
N LEU A 148 -6.70 -7.74 6.75
CA LEU A 148 -6.54 -7.81 8.21
C LEU A 148 -5.99 -9.15 8.68
N ASP A 149 -6.00 -10.18 7.84
CA ASP A 149 -5.51 -11.52 8.18
C ASP A 149 -4.45 -12.10 7.24
N GLY A 150 -4.08 -11.38 6.18
CA GLY A 150 -2.98 -11.68 5.27
C GLY A 150 -3.37 -12.67 4.17
N ASP A 151 -4.65 -12.71 3.80
CA ASP A 151 -5.17 -13.65 2.78
C ASP A 151 -5.21 -13.05 1.35
N GLY A 152 -4.82 -11.78 1.21
CA GLY A 152 -4.78 -11.01 -0.03
C GLY A 152 -6.11 -10.38 -0.42
N GLN A 153 -7.17 -10.53 0.39
CA GLN A 153 -8.45 -9.84 0.20
C GLN A 153 -8.60 -8.72 1.24
N TYR A 154 -9.24 -7.63 0.83
CA TYR A 154 -9.57 -6.57 1.75
C TYR A 154 -10.72 -6.97 2.68
N GLU A 155 -10.58 -6.66 3.96
CA GLU A 155 -11.71 -6.45 4.87
C GLU A 155 -12.14 -4.99 4.86
N ILE A 156 -13.39 -4.77 5.26
CA ILE A 156 -13.96 -3.43 5.46
C ILE A 156 -13.93 -3.10 6.93
N VAL A 157 -13.26 -2.01 7.29
CA VAL A 157 -13.37 -1.39 8.63
C VAL A 157 -14.42 -0.28 8.56
N LEU A 158 -15.53 -0.47 9.26
CA LEU A 158 -16.70 0.40 9.24
C LEU A 158 -16.80 1.23 10.52
N LYS A 159 -16.92 2.55 10.39
CA LYS A 159 -17.33 3.44 11.48
C LYS A 159 -18.85 3.50 11.58
N TRP A 160 -19.38 3.29 12.78
CA TRP A 160 -20.79 3.57 13.09
C TRP A 160 -20.94 4.95 13.69
N ASP A 161 -21.83 5.75 13.10
CA ASP A 161 -22.11 7.10 13.57
C ASP A 161 -23.50 7.13 14.27
N PRO A 162 -23.57 7.64 15.51
CA PRO A 162 -24.85 7.80 16.19
C PRO A 162 -25.62 8.98 15.59
N SER A 163 -26.96 8.89 15.53
CA SER A 163 -27.84 9.91 14.94
C SER A 163 -27.76 11.30 15.59
N ASN A 164 -27.07 11.41 16.72
CA ASN A 164 -26.82 12.64 17.44
C ASN A 164 -25.34 13.04 17.43
N ALA A 165 -24.53 12.57 16.48
CA ALA A 165 -23.20 13.09 16.21
C ALA A 165 -23.21 14.62 15.99
N LYS A 166 -22.07 15.27 16.15
CA LYS A 166 -21.97 16.74 16.19
C LYS A 166 -20.82 17.25 15.35
N ASP A 167 -21.04 18.37 14.65
CA ASP A 167 -19.91 19.23 14.29
C ASP A 167 -19.32 19.86 15.56
N ASN A 168 -18.04 20.25 15.51
CA ASN A 168 -17.34 20.85 16.64
C ASN A 168 -17.92 22.19 17.10
N SER A 169 -18.65 22.91 16.23
CA SER A 169 -19.36 24.14 16.61
C SER A 169 -20.61 23.87 17.47
N GLN A 170 -21.11 22.63 17.47
CA GLN A 170 -22.40 22.27 18.07
C GLN A 170 -22.19 21.60 19.43
N SER A 171 -22.80 22.15 20.47
CA SER A 171 -22.93 21.49 21.77
C SER A 171 -23.93 20.33 21.74
N GLY A 172 -23.84 19.44 22.72
CA GLY A 172 -24.73 18.30 22.94
C GLY A 172 -23.94 17.02 23.17
N TYR A 173 -24.49 16.10 23.96
CA TYR A 173 -23.93 14.76 24.07
C TYR A 173 -24.07 13.99 22.75
N THR A 174 -23.20 13.02 22.54
CA THR A 174 -23.29 12.05 21.44
C THR A 174 -23.36 10.64 22.02
N GLY A 175 -23.89 9.70 21.23
CA GLY A 175 -23.62 8.27 21.43
C GLY A 175 -22.13 7.95 21.28
N ASN A 176 -21.77 6.71 21.61
CA ASN A 176 -20.41 6.21 21.39
C ASN A 176 -20.14 6.06 19.89
N VAL A 177 -18.87 6.07 19.51
CA VAL A 177 -18.42 5.67 18.17
C VAL A 177 -18.01 4.19 18.25
N TYR A 178 -18.42 3.40 17.25
CA TYR A 178 -17.95 2.02 17.10
C TYR A 178 -17.17 1.85 15.80
N LEU A 179 -16.14 1.02 15.83
CA LEU A 179 -15.47 0.51 14.64
C LEU A 179 -15.73 -0.99 14.55
N ASP A 180 -16.21 -1.47 13.42
CA ASP A 180 -16.36 -2.90 13.13
C ASP A 180 -15.42 -3.31 12.01
N ALA A 181 -15.06 -4.59 11.94
CA ALA A 181 -14.47 -5.19 10.74
C ALA A 181 -15.35 -6.30 10.16
N TYR A 182 -15.48 -6.31 8.83
CA TYR A 182 -16.24 -7.31 8.08
C TYR A 182 -15.40 -7.87 6.92
N LYS A 183 -15.39 -9.20 6.76
CA LYS A 183 -14.94 -9.84 5.51
C LYS A 183 -15.95 -9.63 4.39
N MET A 184 -15.49 -9.71 3.14
CA MET A 184 -16.33 -9.65 1.93
C MET A 184 -17.44 -10.72 1.91
N ASN A 185 -17.30 -11.82 2.64
CA ASN A 185 -18.34 -12.85 2.74
C ASN A 185 -19.44 -12.54 3.77
N GLY A 186 -19.39 -11.38 4.45
CA GLY A 186 -20.36 -10.99 5.48
C GLY A 186 -19.99 -11.40 6.90
N THR A 187 -18.84 -12.04 7.11
CA THR A 187 -18.37 -12.38 8.47
C THR A 187 -18.00 -11.12 9.22
N HIS A 188 -18.72 -10.81 10.30
CA HIS A 188 -18.33 -9.80 11.27
C HIS A 188 -17.19 -10.35 12.14
N LEU A 189 -16.01 -9.74 12.07
CA LEU A 189 -14.84 -10.17 12.82
C LEU A 189 -14.91 -9.66 14.26
N TRP A 190 -15.15 -8.37 14.44
CA TRP A 190 -15.08 -7.73 15.76
C TRP A 190 -15.70 -6.33 15.76
N ARG A 191 -15.89 -5.79 16.98
CA ARG A 191 -16.29 -4.41 17.28
C ARG A 191 -15.41 -3.78 18.36
N ILE A 192 -14.86 -2.59 18.09
CA ILE A 192 -14.25 -1.68 19.07
C ILE A 192 -15.28 -0.62 19.48
N ASP A 193 -15.42 -0.38 20.78
CA ASP A 193 -16.24 0.69 21.37
C ASP A 193 -15.34 1.82 21.85
N LEU A 194 -15.29 2.95 21.14
CA LEU A 194 -14.44 4.08 21.52
C LEU A 194 -14.86 4.75 22.83
N GLY A 195 -16.07 4.44 23.32
CA GLY A 195 -16.53 4.84 24.62
C GLY A 195 -16.94 6.32 24.69
N ARG A 196 -17.44 6.71 25.86
CA ARG A 196 -18.05 8.03 26.10
C ARG A 196 -17.10 9.22 25.98
N ASN A 197 -15.79 8.97 26.10
CA ASN A 197 -14.77 10.02 26.12
C ASN A 197 -14.19 10.30 24.72
N ILE A 198 -14.73 9.66 23.69
CA ILE A 198 -14.54 10.02 22.29
C ILE A 198 -15.89 10.53 21.76
N ARG A 199 -15.94 11.80 21.38
CA ARG A 199 -17.14 12.44 20.85
C ARG A 199 -17.37 12.02 19.40
N ALA A 200 -18.62 11.80 19.01
CA ALA A 200 -18.97 11.42 17.64
C ALA A 200 -19.16 12.64 16.72
N GLY A 201 -18.65 12.52 15.49
CA GLY A 201 -18.71 13.55 14.45
C GLY A 201 -17.53 13.46 13.49
N ALA A 202 -17.65 14.10 12.33
CA ALA A 202 -16.67 14.02 11.24
C ALA A 202 -15.23 14.35 11.68
N HIS A 203 -15.06 15.36 12.54
CA HIS A 203 -13.73 15.90 12.85
C HIS A 203 -13.06 15.24 14.06
N TYR A 204 -13.67 14.22 14.68
CA TYR A 204 -13.13 13.57 15.88
C TYR A 204 -12.30 12.33 15.55
N THR A 205 -12.96 11.20 15.25
CA THR A 205 -12.28 9.92 15.02
C THR A 205 -11.82 9.84 13.58
N GLN A 206 -10.50 9.94 13.41
CA GLN A 206 -9.79 9.63 12.17
C GLN A 206 -9.09 8.29 12.38
N PHE A 207 -9.49 7.26 11.64
CA PHE A 207 -9.00 5.89 11.83
C PHE A 207 -8.21 5.43 10.62
N MET A 208 -6.94 5.08 10.82
CA MET A 208 -6.06 4.60 9.76
C MET A 208 -6.06 3.08 9.75
N VAL A 209 -6.20 2.49 8.56
CA VAL A 209 -6.16 1.05 8.34
C VAL A 209 -5.04 0.77 7.35
N TYR A 210 -3.97 0.14 7.84
CA TYR A 210 -2.76 -0.09 7.06
C TYR A 210 -1.86 -1.12 7.75
N ASP A 211 -1.10 -1.87 6.95
CA ASP A 211 -0.01 -2.71 7.46
C ASP A 211 1.19 -1.81 7.75
N LEU A 212 1.30 -1.36 9.00
CA LEU A 212 2.31 -0.38 9.40
C LEU A 212 3.67 -1.04 9.67
N ASP A 213 3.69 -2.31 10.09
CA ASP A 213 4.93 -3.01 10.43
C ASP A 213 5.48 -3.95 9.36
N GLY A 214 4.74 -4.17 8.28
CA GLY A 214 5.14 -4.96 7.11
C GLY A 214 4.93 -6.45 7.26
N ASP A 215 4.18 -6.93 8.26
CA ASP A 215 3.92 -8.37 8.48
C ASP A 215 2.91 -8.97 7.49
N GLY A 216 2.34 -8.16 6.60
CA GLY A 216 1.33 -8.53 5.60
C GLY A 216 -0.10 -8.36 6.08
N LYS A 217 -0.31 -7.80 7.27
CA LYS A 217 -1.64 -7.63 7.87
C LYS A 217 -1.82 -6.21 8.34
N ALA A 218 -2.95 -5.62 8.00
CA ALA A 218 -3.24 -4.25 8.39
C ALA A 218 -3.61 -4.14 9.87
N GLU A 219 -3.03 -3.16 10.56
CA GLU A 219 -3.52 -2.67 11.85
C GLU A 219 -4.58 -1.59 11.68
N ILE A 220 -5.20 -1.22 12.80
CA ILE A 220 -6.04 -0.03 12.91
C ILE A 220 -5.41 0.92 13.94
N ALA A 221 -5.16 2.17 13.54
CA ALA A 221 -4.64 3.19 14.43
C ALA A 221 -5.63 4.36 14.57
N CYS A 222 -5.99 4.73 15.79
CA CYS A 222 -6.83 5.90 16.03
C CYS A 222 -6.68 6.50 17.44
N LYS A 223 -7.20 7.72 17.60
CA LYS A 223 -7.33 8.37 18.90
C LYS A 223 -8.34 7.63 19.78
N THR A 224 -7.95 7.33 21.01
CA THR A 224 -8.74 6.63 22.02
C THR A 224 -8.73 7.39 23.34
N ALA A 225 -9.52 6.94 24.32
CA ALA A 225 -9.66 7.61 25.61
C ALA A 225 -9.90 6.61 26.74
N ASP A 226 -9.93 7.10 27.97
CA ASP A 226 -10.38 6.29 29.10
C ASP A 226 -11.77 5.71 28.81
N GLY A 227 -11.94 4.40 29.00
CA GLY A 227 -13.21 3.72 28.76
C GLY A 227 -13.43 3.25 27.33
N THR A 228 -12.50 3.52 26.39
CA THR A 228 -12.44 2.78 25.12
C THR A 228 -12.28 1.29 25.44
N LYS A 229 -13.04 0.45 24.74
CA LYS A 229 -13.02 -0.99 24.90
C LYS A 229 -12.66 -1.63 23.57
N ASP A 230 -11.58 -2.40 23.58
CA ASP A 230 -11.19 -3.19 22.42
C ASP A 230 -12.17 -4.35 22.18
N ALA A 231 -11.99 -5.06 21.09
CA ALA A 231 -12.88 -6.16 20.71
C ALA A 231 -12.83 -7.38 21.65
N ALA A 232 -11.73 -7.56 22.38
CA ALA A 232 -11.59 -8.59 23.40
C ALA A 232 -12.26 -8.19 24.73
N GLY A 233 -12.77 -6.96 24.83
CA GLY A 233 -13.42 -6.43 26.02
C GLY A 233 -12.47 -5.74 27.00
N ALA A 234 -11.18 -5.64 26.66
CA ALA A 234 -10.20 -4.93 27.48
C ALA A 234 -10.46 -3.43 27.41
N VAL A 235 -10.46 -2.77 28.56
CA VAL A 235 -10.69 -1.33 28.65
C VAL A 235 -9.34 -0.60 28.70
N ILE A 236 -9.21 0.40 27.83
CA ILE A 236 -8.08 1.32 27.80
C ILE A 236 -8.29 2.40 28.86
N GLY A 237 -7.28 2.61 29.70
CA GLY A 237 -7.32 3.59 30.78
C GLY A 237 -8.38 3.26 31.85
N SER A 238 -9.10 4.28 32.33
CA SER A 238 -10.10 4.11 33.39
C SER A 238 -11.51 3.83 32.87
N ALA A 239 -12.05 2.65 33.17
CA ALA A 239 -13.41 2.27 32.79
C ALA A 239 -14.53 3.18 33.37
N SER A 240 -14.26 3.85 34.49
CA SER A 240 -15.25 4.70 35.18
C SER A 240 -15.09 6.19 34.90
N ALA A 241 -14.05 6.61 34.17
CA ALA A 241 -13.83 8.03 33.89
C ALA A 241 -14.89 8.58 32.93
N ASP A 242 -15.41 9.76 33.24
CA ASP A 242 -16.36 10.49 32.41
C ASP A 242 -15.89 11.95 32.33
N HIS A 243 -15.25 12.28 31.21
CA HIS A 243 -14.64 13.58 30.96
C HIS A 243 -15.54 14.49 30.14
N ARG A 244 -16.79 14.07 29.89
CA ARG A 244 -17.79 14.88 29.18
C ARG A 244 -18.25 16.02 30.08
N ASN A 245 -18.19 17.24 29.57
CA ASN A 245 -18.78 18.39 30.26
C ASN A 245 -20.31 18.44 30.03
N SER A 246 -21.00 19.37 30.69
CA SER A 246 -22.46 19.55 30.58
C SER A 246 -22.95 19.88 29.17
N SER A 247 -22.06 20.33 28.28
CA SER A 247 -22.33 20.60 26.87
C SER A 247 -21.94 19.43 25.96
N GLY A 248 -21.55 18.27 26.52
CA GLY A 248 -21.23 17.05 25.80
C GLY A 248 -19.86 17.03 25.11
N TYR A 249 -18.99 18.01 25.37
CA TYR A 249 -17.61 18.02 24.88
C TYR A 249 -16.66 17.28 25.83
N VAL A 250 -15.55 16.75 25.30
CA VAL A 250 -14.51 16.05 26.08
C VAL A 250 -13.21 16.85 26.06
N LEU A 251 -13.16 17.91 26.87
CA LEU A 251 -12.07 18.90 26.87
C LEU A 251 -11.06 18.73 28.01
N SER A 252 -11.15 17.61 28.72
CA SER A 252 -10.26 17.24 29.83
C SER A 252 -10.00 15.74 29.81
N GLY A 253 -9.22 15.25 30.76
CA GLY A 253 -8.83 13.84 30.82
C GLY A 253 -7.73 13.47 29.83
N THR A 254 -7.23 12.26 30.00
CA THR A 254 -6.14 11.69 29.21
C THR A 254 -6.64 11.36 27.80
N GLU A 255 -5.79 11.61 26.80
CA GLU A 255 -6.04 11.24 25.41
C GLU A 255 -4.98 10.22 25.00
N TYR A 256 -5.40 9.17 24.31
CA TYR A 256 -4.51 8.09 23.91
C TYR A 256 -4.46 7.95 22.38
N LEU A 257 -3.35 7.41 21.88
CA LEU A 257 -3.23 6.84 20.54
C LEU A 257 -3.06 5.33 20.71
N THR A 258 -3.91 4.55 20.04
CA THR A 258 -3.87 3.09 20.14
C THR A 258 -3.73 2.45 18.76
N ILE A 259 -2.85 1.46 18.67
CA ILE A 259 -2.74 0.51 17.56
C ILE A 259 -3.53 -0.74 17.96
N PHE A 260 -4.47 -1.15 17.12
CA PHE A 260 -5.27 -2.35 17.26
C PHE A 260 -4.88 -3.37 16.20
N GLN A 261 -4.85 -4.64 16.58
CA GLN A 261 -4.61 -5.74 15.65
C GLN A 261 -5.77 -5.86 14.66
N GLY A 262 -5.46 -5.95 13.36
CA GLY A 262 -6.44 -6.10 12.29
C GLY A 262 -7.42 -7.23 12.49
N ALA A 263 -6.92 -8.47 12.52
CA ALA A 263 -7.76 -9.67 12.55
C ALA A 263 -8.70 -9.76 13.78
N THR A 264 -8.35 -9.10 14.90
CA THR A 264 -9.03 -9.34 16.18
C THR A 264 -9.62 -8.09 16.84
N GLY A 265 -9.23 -6.88 16.42
CA GLY A 265 -9.63 -5.62 17.05
C GLY A 265 -9.09 -5.45 18.48
N LYS A 266 -8.10 -6.26 18.89
CA LYS A 266 -7.45 -6.19 20.20
C LYS A 266 -6.44 -5.05 20.23
N ALA A 267 -6.37 -4.29 21.33
CA ALA A 267 -5.34 -3.28 21.49
C ALA A 267 -3.94 -3.95 21.58
N LEU A 268 -3.04 -3.57 20.68
CA LEU A 268 -1.63 -4.01 20.67
C LEU A 268 -0.76 -3.07 21.48
N TYR A 269 -0.93 -1.77 21.27
CA TYR A 269 -0.12 -0.74 21.91
C TYR A 269 -0.93 0.52 22.13
N THR A 270 -0.79 1.14 23.30
CA THR A 270 -1.42 2.41 23.64
C THR A 270 -0.38 3.36 24.23
N THR A 271 -0.34 4.58 23.71
CA THR A 271 0.47 5.68 24.24
C THR A 271 -0.38 6.94 24.41
N GLN A 272 0.20 7.99 24.99
CA GLN A 272 -0.43 9.31 25.03
C GLN A 272 -0.61 9.87 23.61
N TYR A 273 -1.76 10.47 23.34
CA TYR A 273 -2.01 11.11 22.05
C TYR A 273 -1.17 12.37 21.90
N GLU A 274 -0.29 12.41 20.90
CA GLU A 274 0.26 13.66 20.37
C GLU A 274 -0.27 13.88 18.94
N PRO A 275 -0.71 15.10 18.57
CA PRO A 275 -0.61 16.36 19.33
C PRO A 275 -1.52 16.45 20.58
N ALA A 276 -0.90 16.72 21.73
CA ALA A 276 -1.60 16.81 23.01
C ALA A 276 -2.53 18.05 23.06
N ARG A 277 -3.63 17.93 23.81
CA ARG A 277 -4.63 19.01 23.97
C ARG A 277 -4.02 20.32 24.46
N GLY A 278 -3.18 20.26 25.51
CA GLY A 278 -2.78 21.46 26.24
C GLY A 278 -3.98 22.25 26.75
N THR A 279 -3.89 23.58 26.71
CA THR A 279 -5.02 24.47 27.03
C THR A 279 -5.91 24.64 25.80
N VAL A 280 -7.22 24.42 25.94
CA VAL A 280 -8.20 24.57 24.84
C VAL A 280 -8.05 25.91 24.10
N SER A 281 -7.89 27.01 24.84
CA SER A 281 -7.73 28.36 24.28
C SER A 281 -6.47 28.55 23.43
N SER A 282 -5.45 27.72 23.58
CA SER A 282 -4.25 27.75 22.73
C SER A 282 -4.53 27.38 21.27
N TRP A 283 -5.71 26.81 21.00
CA TRP A 283 -6.20 26.51 19.66
C TRP A 283 -7.11 27.61 19.09
N GLY A 284 -7.26 28.75 19.79
CA GLY A 284 -7.95 29.94 19.25
C GLY A 284 -9.43 30.07 19.60
N ASP A 285 -10.00 29.15 20.38
CA ASP A 285 -11.28 29.35 21.08
C ASP A 285 -11.29 28.62 22.42
N SER A 286 -12.18 28.99 23.34
CA SER A 286 -12.24 28.40 24.69
C SER A 286 -13.38 27.40 24.88
N TYR A 287 -14.20 27.16 23.86
CA TYR A 287 -15.39 26.30 23.98
C TYR A 287 -15.20 24.91 23.40
N GLY A 288 -14.10 24.66 22.68
CA GLY A 288 -13.70 23.30 22.27
C GLY A 288 -13.81 23.00 20.78
N ASN A 289 -13.94 24.01 19.92
CA ASN A 289 -14.09 23.75 18.49
C ASN A 289 -12.76 23.43 17.82
N ARG A 290 -11.86 24.41 17.76
CA ARG A 290 -10.58 24.30 17.02
C ARG A 290 -9.63 23.28 17.60
N VAL A 291 -9.69 23.05 18.91
CA VAL A 291 -8.85 22.05 19.59
C VAL A 291 -9.14 20.65 19.09
N ASP A 292 -10.39 20.30 18.79
CA ASP A 292 -10.77 18.93 18.43
C ASP A 292 -10.95 18.76 16.92
N ARG A 293 -10.18 19.51 16.13
CA ARG A 293 -10.09 19.36 14.68
C ARG A 293 -8.95 18.41 14.35
N PHE A 294 -9.27 17.14 14.12
CA PHE A 294 -8.27 16.10 13.86
C PHE A 294 -8.23 15.71 12.39
N LEU A 295 -7.04 15.42 11.89
CA LEU A 295 -6.80 14.73 10.62
C LEU A 295 -5.82 13.57 10.87
N ALA A 296 -5.69 12.65 9.93
CA ALA A 296 -4.69 11.59 9.96
C ALA A 296 -4.32 11.15 8.54
N CYS A 297 -3.14 10.59 8.35
CA CYS A 297 -2.77 9.88 7.13
C CYS A 297 -1.73 8.80 7.39
N ILE A 298 -1.55 7.96 6.37
CA ILE A 298 -0.35 7.15 6.17
C ILE A 298 0.54 7.88 5.16
N ALA A 299 1.85 7.82 5.35
CA ALA A 299 2.84 8.41 4.44
C ALA A 299 4.15 7.63 4.47
N TYR A 300 4.78 7.41 3.32
CA TYR A 300 6.08 6.76 3.19
C TYR A 300 7.20 7.79 3.43
N LEU A 301 7.37 8.22 4.69
CA LEU A 301 8.28 9.31 5.08
C LEU A 301 9.77 8.94 4.97
N ASP A 302 10.10 7.67 4.72
CA ASP A 302 11.45 7.22 4.35
C ASP A 302 11.53 6.75 2.88
N GLY A 303 10.42 6.80 2.15
CA GLY A 303 10.26 6.34 0.78
C GLY A 303 10.10 4.83 0.61
N VAL A 304 10.01 4.06 1.70
CA VAL A 304 10.03 2.58 1.69
C VAL A 304 8.89 1.99 2.51
N ARG A 305 8.73 2.43 3.77
CA ARG A 305 7.75 1.88 4.70
C ARG A 305 6.74 2.94 5.16
N PRO A 306 5.51 2.52 5.50
CA PRO A 306 4.48 3.43 5.95
C PRO A 306 4.74 3.97 7.36
N SER A 307 4.64 5.29 7.52
CA SER A 307 4.53 5.98 8.80
C SER A 307 3.08 6.41 9.04
N LEU A 308 2.66 6.40 10.30
CA LEU A 308 1.39 6.97 10.77
C LEU A 308 1.57 8.45 11.08
N VAL A 309 0.71 9.34 10.57
CA VAL A 309 0.72 10.76 10.90
C VAL A 309 -0.61 11.17 11.53
N MET A 310 -0.55 11.67 12.77
CA MET A 310 -1.73 12.18 13.50
C MET A 310 -1.66 13.70 13.60
N CYS A 311 -2.77 14.36 13.28
CA CYS A 311 -2.83 15.82 13.16
C CYS A 311 -3.86 16.42 14.12
N ARG A 312 -3.62 17.66 14.54
CA ARG A 312 -4.56 18.45 15.35
C ARG A 312 -4.48 19.93 14.99
N GLY A 313 -5.63 20.53 14.77
CA GLY A 313 -5.80 21.94 14.43
C GLY A 313 -5.41 22.27 12.99
N TYR A 314 -6.12 23.25 12.43
CA TYR A 314 -5.82 23.80 11.11
C TYR A 314 -6.30 25.25 10.92
N TYR A 315 -7.32 25.70 11.64
CA TYR A 315 -7.78 27.10 11.59
C TYR A 315 -6.81 28.11 12.22
N THR A 316 -5.97 27.66 13.15
CA THR A 316 -5.04 28.50 13.93
C THR A 316 -3.76 27.71 14.17
N ARG A 317 -3.50 27.23 15.40
CA ARG A 317 -2.41 26.30 15.68
C ARG A 317 -2.64 25.01 14.90
N THR A 318 -1.59 24.53 14.24
CA THR A 318 -1.56 23.32 13.44
C THR A 318 -0.39 22.46 13.91
N VAL A 319 -0.66 21.21 14.26
CA VAL A 319 0.37 20.27 14.71
C VAL A 319 0.21 18.93 14.01
N LEU A 320 1.30 18.38 13.49
CA LEU A 320 1.37 17.04 12.88
C LEU A 320 2.45 16.25 13.61
N VAL A 321 2.17 14.99 13.93
CA VAL A 321 3.13 14.09 14.58
C VAL A 321 3.18 12.78 13.81
N ALA A 322 4.38 12.42 13.36
CA ALA A 322 4.65 11.19 12.64
C ALA A 322 5.19 10.10 13.56
N TYR A 323 4.80 8.86 13.29
CA TYR A 323 5.18 7.68 14.05
C TYR A 323 5.48 6.51 13.13
N ASP A 324 6.41 5.66 13.56
CA ASP A 324 6.76 4.39 12.92
C ASP A 324 6.35 3.25 13.86
N TRP A 325 5.60 2.28 13.35
CA TRP A 325 5.21 1.06 14.07
C TRP A 325 6.05 -0.12 13.59
N ASN A 326 6.51 -0.96 14.51
CA ASN A 326 7.38 -2.11 14.21
C ASN A 326 6.83 -3.44 14.74
N GLY A 327 5.53 -3.51 15.03
CA GLY A 327 4.88 -4.69 15.63
C GLY A 327 4.92 -4.76 17.15
N SER A 328 5.69 -3.88 17.81
CA SER A 328 5.80 -3.88 19.26
C SER A 328 5.76 -2.50 19.91
N THR A 329 6.34 -1.50 19.26
CA THR A 329 6.46 -0.14 19.78
C THR A 329 6.11 0.88 18.71
N LEU A 330 5.48 1.97 19.14
CA LEU A 330 5.20 3.12 18.28
C LEU A 330 6.25 4.21 18.54
N ALA A 331 7.23 4.33 17.64
CA ALA A 331 8.32 5.28 17.75
C ALA A 331 7.91 6.62 17.12
N LYS A 332 8.03 7.72 17.85
CA LYS A 332 7.80 9.06 17.28
C LYS A 332 8.95 9.44 16.36
N ARG A 333 8.63 9.78 15.11
CA ARG A 333 9.59 10.20 14.09
C ARG A 333 9.90 11.69 14.19
N TRP A 334 8.86 12.53 14.17
CA TRP A 334 8.99 13.99 14.31
C TRP A 334 7.69 14.65 14.76
N THR A 335 7.77 15.93 15.11
CA THR A 335 6.61 16.80 15.36
C THR A 335 6.79 18.12 14.63
N PHE A 336 5.82 18.46 13.78
CA PHE A 336 5.64 19.80 13.24
C PHE A 336 4.64 20.56 14.11
N ASP A 337 4.98 21.77 14.56
CA ASP A 337 4.06 22.65 15.30
C ASP A 337 4.17 24.07 14.74
N SER A 338 3.05 24.66 14.32
CA SER A 338 3.00 26.03 13.79
C SER A 338 3.39 27.09 14.82
N ASN A 339 3.32 26.77 16.13
CA ASN A 339 3.76 27.67 17.19
C ASN A 339 5.28 27.63 17.44
N SER A 340 6.00 26.65 16.86
CA SER A 340 7.45 26.62 16.91
C SER A 340 8.05 27.78 16.12
N SER A 341 9.21 28.28 16.57
CA SER A 341 9.91 29.38 15.91
C SER A 341 10.20 29.03 14.44
N GLY A 342 9.81 29.92 13.52
CA GLY A 342 9.94 29.70 12.08
C GLY A 342 8.70 29.14 11.38
N ASN A 343 7.73 28.58 12.12
CA ASN A 343 6.58 27.88 11.53
C ASN A 343 5.26 28.66 11.56
N SER A 344 5.26 29.91 12.05
CA SER A 344 4.01 30.66 12.27
C SER A 344 3.19 30.90 10.99
N GLY A 345 3.81 30.90 9.81
CA GLY A 345 3.11 31.03 8.52
C GLY A 345 2.27 29.81 8.13
N TYR A 346 2.44 28.67 8.79
CA TYR A 346 1.68 27.45 8.53
C TYR A 346 0.38 27.36 9.35
N ALA A 347 0.17 28.29 10.29
CA ALA A 347 -1.08 28.43 11.01
C ALA A 347 -2.22 28.86 10.06
N GLY A 348 -3.42 28.31 10.26
CA GLY A 348 -4.60 28.70 9.48
C GLY A 348 -4.65 28.18 8.04
N GLN A 349 -3.77 27.25 7.66
CA GLN A 349 -3.65 26.78 6.27
C GLN A 349 -4.31 25.43 5.99
N GLY A 350 -4.50 24.58 7.00
CA GLY A 350 -5.02 23.22 6.77
C GLY A 350 -6.48 23.21 6.33
N ASN A 351 -6.86 22.18 5.58
CA ASN A 351 -8.25 21.95 5.16
C ASN A 351 -8.97 21.00 6.14
N HIS A 352 -10.22 20.66 5.85
CA HIS A 352 -10.90 19.51 6.45
C HIS A 352 -10.45 18.15 5.88
N ASN A 353 -9.28 18.11 5.28
CA ASN A 353 -8.69 16.98 4.57
C ASN A 353 -7.21 17.31 4.30
N LEU A 354 -6.49 16.31 3.82
CA LEU A 354 -5.09 16.40 3.42
C LEU A 354 -4.84 15.46 2.25
N SER A 355 -3.66 15.54 1.65
CA SER A 355 -3.20 14.56 0.65
C SER A 355 -1.74 14.23 0.89
N VAL A 356 -1.30 13.10 0.36
CA VAL A 356 0.04 12.55 0.59
C VAL A 356 0.61 12.10 -0.75
N ALA A 357 1.81 12.58 -1.08
CA ALA A 357 2.56 12.15 -2.25
C ALA A 357 4.01 12.62 -2.13
N ASP A 358 4.90 11.97 -2.87
CA ASP A 358 6.20 12.51 -3.25
C ASP A 358 5.99 13.68 -4.23
N VAL A 359 5.98 14.90 -3.71
CA VAL A 359 5.75 16.10 -4.52
C VAL A 359 7.05 16.70 -5.01
N ASP A 360 8.19 16.36 -4.41
CA ASP A 360 9.48 16.95 -4.73
C ASP A 360 10.45 16.05 -5.51
N GLY A 361 10.11 14.78 -5.66
CA GLY A 361 10.79 13.77 -6.48
C GLY A 361 11.96 13.08 -5.79
N ASP A 362 12.02 13.08 -4.46
CA ASP A 362 13.09 12.41 -3.69
C ASP A 362 12.76 10.95 -3.30
N GLY A 363 11.57 10.48 -3.64
CA GLY A 363 11.04 9.13 -3.37
C GLY A 363 10.22 9.03 -2.09
N ARG A 364 10.15 10.07 -1.27
CA ARG A 364 9.48 10.10 0.04
C ARG A 364 8.21 10.90 -0.03
N ASP A 365 7.28 10.63 0.88
CA ASP A 365 6.01 11.35 0.88
C ASP A 365 6.06 12.63 1.70
N GLU A 366 5.55 13.71 1.10
CA GLU A 366 5.17 14.93 1.79
C GLU A 366 3.68 14.92 2.13
N ILE A 367 3.29 15.78 3.09
CA ILE A 367 1.91 15.96 3.52
C ILE A 367 1.40 17.30 3.02
N VAL A 368 0.57 17.27 1.98
CA VAL A 368 -0.13 18.46 1.46
C VAL A 368 -1.34 18.74 2.34
N TYR A 369 -1.16 19.68 3.26
CA TYR A 369 -2.09 19.99 4.35
C TYR A 369 -2.88 21.28 4.04
N GLY A 370 -3.85 21.17 3.14
CA GLY A 370 -4.63 22.31 2.65
C GLY A 370 -3.80 23.29 1.82
N SER A 371 -3.52 24.46 2.37
CA SER A 371 -2.77 25.57 1.76
C SER A 371 -1.27 25.60 2.15
N CYS A 372 -0.77 24.56 2.81
CA CYS A 372 0.66 24.38 3.06
C CYS A 372 1.08 22.92 2.85
N THR A 373 2.38 22.67 2.78
CA THR A 373 2.94 21.33 2.68
C THR A 373 4.02 21.14 3.75
N ILE A 374 3.97 19.99 4.43
CA ILE A 374 4.97 19.55 5.39
C ILE A 374 5.82 18.46 4.73
N ASP A 375 7.12 18.63 4.84
CA ASP A 375 8.17 17.80 4.24
C ASP A 375 8.25 16.41 4.91
N ASP A 376 8.85 15.41 4.24
CA ASP A 376 9.07 14.03 4.73
C ASP A 376 9.66 13.97 6.16
N ASN A 377 10.53 14.95 6.44
CA ASN A 377 11.30 15.10 7.67
C ASN A 377 10.61 15.98 8.74
N GLY A 378 9.38 16.41 8.51
CA GLY A 378 8.57 17.17 9.46
C GLY A 378 8.86 18.66 9.50
N LYS A 379 9.60 19.21 8.54
CA LYS A 379 9.75 20.66 8.36
C LYS A 379 8.65 21.18 7.46
N GLY A 380 8.35 22.48 7.53
CA GLY A 380 7.49 23.10 6.55
C GLY A 380 8.21 23.22 5.20
N LEU A 381 7.62 22.67 4.12
CA LEU A 381 8.13 22.80 2.77
C LEU A 381 7.75 24.16 2.16
N TYR A 382 6.46 24.48 2.15
CA TYR A 382 5.96 25.82 1.81
C TYR A 382 4.60 26.12 2.44
N ASN A 383 4.23 27.40 2.46
CA ASN A 383 2.84 27.83 2.65
C ASN A 383 2.44 28.80 1.52
N THR A 384 1.18 28.76 1.10
CA THR A 384 0.65 29.65 0.06
C THR A 384 0.04 30.94 0.61
N ASN A 385 -0.23 31.00 1.92
CA ASN A 385 -1.03 32.01 2.61
C ASN A 385 -2.48 32.13 2.11
N LEU A 386 -3.02 31.10 1.44
CA LEU A 386 -4.38 31.12 0.91
C LEU A 386 -5.46 30.72 1.93
N ARG A 387 -5.02 30.31 3.14
CA ARG A 387 -5.87 29.94 4.28
C ARG A 387 -6.63 28.63 4.04
N HIS A 388 -7.54 28.32 4.97
CA HIS A 388 -8.36 27.13 5.03
C HIS A 388 -9.31 26.97 3.83
N GLY A 389 -9.55 25.71 3.45
CA GLY A 389 -10.61 25.29 2.54
C GLY A 389 -11.24 23.94 2.89
N ASP A 390 -12.28 23.59 2.12
CA ASP A 390 -13.15 22.43 2.35
C ASP A 390 -12.89 21.24 1.43
N ALA A 391 -12.10 21.43 0.37
CA ALA A 391 -11.81 20.41 -0.63
C ALA A 391 -10.45 20.63 -1.32
N MET A 392 -9.75 19.55 -1.64
CA MET A 392 -8.48 19.59 -2.36
C MET A 392 -8.23 18.31 -3.18
N HIS A 393 -7.52 18.46 -4.30
CA HIS A 393 -7.20 17.40 -5.25
C HIS A 393 -5.72 17.51 -5.58
N LEU A 394 -4.95 16.46 -5.27
CA LEU A 394 -3.52 16.34 -5.53
C LEU A 394 -3.31 15.19 -6.52
N GLY A 395 -2.64 15.45 -7.64
CA GLY A 395 -2.33 14.45 -8.65
C GLY A 395 -1.55 15.06 -9.81
N ASP A 396 -1.33 14.29 -10.86
CA ASP A 396 -0.79 14.79 -12.13
C ASP A 396 -1.95 15.42 -12.95
N LEU A 397 -2.37 16.61 -12.51
CA LEU A 397 -3.54 17.30 -13.06
C LEU A 397 -3.22 17.95 -14.41
N ASN A 398 -1.95 18.31 -14.64
CA ASN A 398 -1.45 18.81 -15.90
C ASN A 398 -0.27 17.95 -16.40
N PRO A 399 -0.51 16.89 -17.20
CA PRO A 399 0.53 15.96 -17.66
C PRO A 399 1.58 16.60 -18.57
N ASN A 400 1.37 17.85 -19.01
CA ASN A 400 2.36 18.61 -19.79
C ASN A 400 3.30 19.44 -18.90
N SER A 401 3.09 19.44 -17.58
CA SER A 401 3.91 20.07 -16.55
C SER A 401 4.60 18.97 -15.74
N PRO A 402 5.93 18.99 -15.58
CA PRO A 402 6.59 18.00 -14.74
C PRO A 402 6.21 18.16 -13.26
N GLY A 403 5.88 17.04 -12.61
CA GLY A 403 5.53 16.99 -11.20
C GLY A 403 4.01 16.92 -10.98
N LEU A 404 3.59 17.06 -9.73
CA LEU A 404 2.17 17.04 -9.36
C LEU A 404 1.64 18.46 -9.18
N GLU A 405 0.32 18.60 -9.26
CA GLU A 405 -0.40 19.83 -8.98
C GLU A 405 -1.47 19.65 -7.92
N VAL A 406 -1.88 20.78 -7.33
CA VAL A 406 -2.98 20.84 -6.37
C VAL A 406 -4.05 21.81 -6.83
N TRP A 407 -5.28 21.34 -6.91
CA TRP A 407 -6.49 22.16 -7.01
C TRP A 407 -7.21 22.19 -5.67
N SER A 408 -7.40 23.37 -5.08
CA SER A 408 -8.07 23.54 -3.78
C SER A 408 -8.97 24.77 -3.79
N CYS A 409 -10.14 24.66 -3.16
CA CYS A 409 -10.98 25.80 -2.83
C CYS A 409 -10.58 26.43 -1.48
N HIS A 410 -11.09 27.64 -1.21
CA HIS A 410 -10.77 28.44 -0.02
C HIS A 410 -12.04 29.08 0.57
N GLU A 411 -12.18 29.01 1.90
CA GLU A 411 -13.34 29.52 2.64
C GLU A 411 -13.22 31.03 2.91
N ASP A 412 -12.04 31.47 3.36
CA ASP A 412 -11.79 32.87 3.74
C ASP A 412 -11.26 33.71 2.57
N THR A 413 -12.12 33.93 1.57
CA THR A 413 -11.76 34.72 0.39
C THR A 413 -11.46 36.18 0.73
N ALA A 414 -12.07 36.73 1.78
CA ALA A 414 -11.80 38.09 2.22
C ALA A 414 -10.39 38.22 2.80
N GLY A 415 -9.95 37.20 3.55
CA GLY A 415 -8.64 37.16 4.20
C GLY A 415 -7.46 36.77 3.29
N ASN A 416 -7.73 36.18 2.12
CA ASN A 416 -6.68 35.70 1.20
C ASN A 416 -6.55 36.52 -0.11
N GLY A 417 -7.23 37.66 -0.22
CA GLY A 417 -7.14 38.54 -1.39
C GLY A 417 -8.16 38.25 -2.51
N GLY A 418 -9.26 37.57 -2.20
CA GLY A 418 -10.36 37.31 -3.12
C GLY A 418 -10.17 36.05 -3.97
N ILE A 419 -9.37 35.10 -3.50
CA ILE A 419 -9.10 33.83 -4.19
C ILE A 419 -10.06 32.78 -3.66
N GLY A 420 -10.96 32.29 -4.52
CA GLY A 420 -11.93 31.25 -4.20
C GLY A 420 -11.41 29.84 -4.43
N ALA A 421 -10.57 29.64 -5.44
CA ALA A 421 -9.85 28.39 -5.66
C ALA A 421 -8.51 28.65 -6.38
N SER A 422 -7.53 27.77 -6.16
CA SER A 422 -6.17 27.91 -6.69
C SER A 422 -5.68 26.61 -7.30
N PHE A 423 -5.05 26.72 -8.47
CA PHE A 423 -4.29 25.65 -9.11
C PHE A 423 -2.80 25.96 -8.95
N ARG A 424 -2.03 25.05 -8.33
CA ARG A 424 -0.63 25.29 -7.96
C ARG A 424 0.26 24.08 -8.16
N GLU A 425 1.55 24.32 -8.31
CA GLU A 425 2.57 23.28 -8.24
C GLU A 425 2.59 22.64 -6.85
N ALA A 426 2.54 21.32 -6.79
CA ALA A 426 2.54 20.60 -5.52
C ALA A 426 3.87 20.73 -4.79
N LYS A 427 5.00 20.77 -5.51
CA LYS A 427 6.37 20.91 -4.97
C LYS A 427 6.63 22.24 -4.27
N THR A 428 6.27 23.34 -4.92
CA THR A 428 6.73 24.69 -4.53
C THR A 428 5.63 25.54 -3.92
N GLY A 429 4.37 25.14 -4.10
CA GLY A 429 3.20 25.95 -3.74
C GLY A 429 2.95 27.12 -4.67
N ARG A 430 3.72 27.26 -5.76
CA ARG A 430 3.57 28.34 -6.72
C ARG A 430 2.19 28.25 -7.37
N VAL A 431 1.35 29.23 -7.09
CA VAL A 431 0.04 29.38 -7.74
C VAL A 431 0.27 29.67 -9.23
N LEU A 432 -0.17 28.74 -10.08
CA LEU A 432 -0.08 28.86 -11.53
C LEU A 432 -1.20 29.75 -12.06
N TRP A 433 -2.41 29.57 -11.53
CA TRP A 433 -3.56 30.40 -11.79
C TRP A 433 -4.63 30.20 -10.69
N SER A 434 -5.63 31.07 -10.65
CA SER A 434 -6.68 31.03 -9.62
C SER A 434 -8.05 31.47 -10.15
N TYR A 435 -9.10 30.98 -9.51
CA TYR A 435 -10.46 31.49 -9.65
C TYR A 435 -10.75 32.49 -8.52
N SER A 436 -11.16 33.71 -8.88
CA SER A 436 -11.53 34.75 -7.91
C SER A 436 -12.97 34.57 -7.41
N ALA A 437 -13.17 34.81 -6.12
CA ALA A 437 -14.48 34.81 -5.49
C ALA A 437 -14.56 35.85 -4.36
N SER A 438 -15.78 36.25 -4.03
CA SER A 438 -16.06 37.22 -2.95
C SER A 438 -16.82 36.60 -1.77
N ARG A 439 -16.91 35.26 -1.75
CA ARG A 439 -17.61 34.46 -0.74
C ARG A 439 -16.90 33.12 -0.61
N ASP A 440 -17.18 32.41 0.47
CA ASP A 440 -16.79 31.02 0.67
C ASP A 440 -17.08 30.16 -0.57
N ILE A 441 -16.06 29.41 -0.98
CA ILE A 441 -16.13 28.35 -1.97
C ILE A 441 -15.92 27.02 -1.24
N GLY A 442 -17.03 26.41 -0.80
CA GLY A 442 -17.02 25.20 0.02
C GLY A 442 -16.86 23.87 -0.72
N ARG A 443 -16.64 23.87 -2.05
CA ARG A 443 -16.33 22.66 -2.85
C ARG A 443 -15.41 22.98 -4.03
N ALA A 444 -14.55 22.03 -4.36
CA ALA A 444 -13.74 21.93 -5.55
C ALA A 444 -13.73 20.47 -6.04
N CYS A 445 -13.44 20.24 -7.32
CA CYS A 445 -13.25 18.92 -7.90
C CYS A 445 -12.27 18.98 -9.07
N SER A 446 -11.59 17.86 -9.33
CA SER A 446 -10.65 17.65 -10.45
C SER A 446 -10.90 16.29 -11.07
N ALA A 447 -10.97 16.23 -12.41
CA ALA A 447 -11.15 15.00 -13.17
C ALA A 447 -10.89 15.28 -14.67
N ASP A 448 -10.32 14.33 -15.41
CA ASP A 448 -10.35 14.37 -16.87
C ASP A 448 -11.76 14.02 -17.36
N LEU A 449 -12.52 15.02 -17.80
CA LEU A 449 -13.92 14.89 -18.20
C LEU A 449 -14.08 14.85 -19.72
N THR A 450 -13.07 15.27 -20.48
CA THR A 450 -13.15 15.36 -21.94
C THR A 450 -11.78 15.23 -22.60
N ALA A 451 -11.71 14.35 -23.59
CA ALA A 451 -10.51 14.16 -24.43
C ALA A 451 -10.11 15.40 -25.28
N SER A 452 -10.84 16.51 -25.18
CA SER A 452 -10.59 17.73 -25.96
C SER A 452 -9.43 18.57 -25.41
N TYR A 453 -9.10 18.42 -24.13
CA TYR A 453 -8.06 19.17 -23.45
C TYR A 453 -7.15 18.19 -22.68
N PRO A 454 -5.82 18.27 -22.84
CA PRO A 454 -4.93 17.40 -22.08
C PRO A 454 -4.93 17.71 -20.58
N GLY A 455 -5.01 16.66 -19.76
CA GLY A 455 -4.99 16.74 -18.30
C GLY A 455 -6.37 16.73 -17.68
N GLU A 456 -6.41 16.96 -16.37
CA GLU A 456 -7.67 17.01 -15.64
C GLU A 456 -8.30 18.41 -15.75
N GLU A 457 -9.60 18.44 -16.03
CA GLU A 457 -10.42 19.61 -15.81
C GLU A 457 -10.61 19.86 -14.31
N VAL A 458 -10.75 21.14 -13.96
CA VAL A 458 -11.01 21.56 -12.59
C VAL A 458 -12.18 22.52 -12.51
N TRP A 459 -12.96 22.40 -11.44
CA TRP A 459 -14.03 23.33 -11.12
C TRP A 459 -14.23 23.46 -9.63
N ALA A 460 -14.93 24.51 -9.22
CA ALA A 460 -15.31 24.79 -7.86
C ALA A 460 -16.74 25.34 -7.81
N SER A 461 -17.34 25.37 -6.62
CA SER A 461 -18.72 25.84 -6.43
C SER A 461 -18.93 27.25 -7.02
N GLY A 462 -19.71 27.34 -8.11
CA GLY A 462 -20.01 28.61 -8.78
C GLY A 462 -18.95 29.08 -9.78
N SER A 463 -17.89 28.31 -10.02
CA SER A 463 -16.92 28.60 -11.08
C SER A 463 -17.38 28.01 -12.43
N PRO A 464 -16.85 28.52 -13.56
CA PRO A 464 -16.82 27.79 -14.82
C PRO A 464 -16.02 26.48 -14.71
N LEU A 465 -16.11 25.65 -15.76
CA LEU A 465 -15.16 24.56 -15.97
C LEU A 465 -13.87 25.11 -16.55
N TYR A 466 -12.73 24.72 -15.98
CA TYR A 466 -11.41 25.10 -16.47
C TYR A 466 -10.63 23.88 -16.92
N SER A 467 -9.82 24.03 -17.96
CA SER A 467 -8.73 23.08 -18.23
C SER A 467 -7.64 23.19 -17.15
N SER A 468 -6.75 22.21 -17.11
CA SER A 468 -5.54 22.20 -16.28
C SER A 468 -4.66 23.47 -16.41
N THR A 469 -4.72 24.14 -17.57
CA THR A 469 -3.99 25.38 -17.87
C THR A 469 -4.73 26.67 -17.50
N GLY A 470 -5.94 26.57 -16.92
CA GLY A 470 -6.75 27.71 -16.50
C GLY A 470 -7.58 28.35 -17.62
N GLN A 471 -7.69 27.69 -18.78
CA GLN A 471 -8.61 28.12 -19.82
C GLN A 471 -10.04 27.80 -19.38
N ASN A 472 -10.93 28.79 -19.41
CA ASN A 472 -12.37 28.54 -19.24
C ASN A 472 -12.90 27.81 -20.49
N ILE A 473 -13.43 26.60 -20.29
CA ILE A 473 -13.92 25.72 -21.36
C ILE A 473 -15.42 25.47 -21.31
N GLY A 474 -16.16 26.18 -20.45
CA GLY A 474 -17.62 26.18 -20.44
C GLY A 474 -18.24 25.99 -19.06
N SER A 475 -19.37 25.30 -19.03
CA SER A 475 -20.15 25.10 -17.81
C SER A 475 -19.61 23.93 -17.01
N ALA A 476 -19.35 24.15 -15.71
CA ALA A 476 -18.98 23.08 -14.80
C ALA A 476 -20.12 22.06 -14.63
N PRO A 477 -19.81 20.78 -14.39
CA PRO A 477 -20.82 19.80 -14.02
C PRO A 477 -21.49 20.19 -12.69
N SER A 478 -22.73 19.73 -12.47
CA SER A 478 -23.43 20.00 -11.22
C SER A 478 -22.80 19.31 -10.00
N PRO A 479 -22.36 18.03 -10.08
CA PRO A 479 -21.60 17.41 -9.00
C PRO A 479 -20.27 18.13 -8.75
N THR A 480 -19.99 18.46 -7.48
CA THR A 480 -18.67 18.91 -7.02
C THR A 480 -18.38 18.18 -5.70
N ASN A 481 -18.09 16.89 -5.83
CA ASN A 481 -17.93 15.95 -4.74
C ASN A 481 -16.80 14.95 -5.06
N PHE A 482 -17.12 13.73 -5.51
CA PHE A 482 -16.12 12.74 -5.90
C PHE A 482 -16.03 12.61 -7.43
N ALA A 483 -14.85 12.20 -7.90
CA ALA A 483 -14.64 11.69 -9.25
C ALA A 483 -14.29 10.20 -9.16
N ILE A 484 -14.76 9.40 -10.12
CA ILE A 484 -14.66 7.94 -10.10
C ILE A 484 -14.36 7.38 -11.49
N TRP A 485 -13.41 6.46 -11.63
CA TRP A 485 -13.28 5.68 -12.87
C TRP A 485 -14.25 4.52 -12.85
N TRP A 486 -15.34 4.60 -13.62
CA TRP A 486 -16.45 3.65 -13.55
C TRP A 486 -16.69 2.90 -14.87
N ASP A 487 -16.61 3.56 -16.02
CA ASP A 487 -16.96 2.92 -17.29
C ASP A 487 -15.78 2.22 -18.02
N GLY A 488 -15.72 2.30 -19.34
CA GLY A 488 -14.75 1.59 -20.16
C GLY A 488 -13.60 2.46 -20.67
N ASP A 489 -13.77 3.78 -20.70
CA ASP A 489 -12.76 4.72 -21.18
C ASP A 489 -11.88 5.25 -20.04
N GLU A 490 -10.90 6.09 -20.39
CA GLU A 490 -9.97 6.67 -19.41
C GLU A 490 -10.48 7.96 -18.76
N LEU A 491 -11.58 8.53 -19.26
CA LEU A 491 -12.18 9.70 -18.63
C LEU A 491 -12.76 9.30 -17.28
N ARG A 492 -12.87 10.27 -16.38
CA ARG A 492 -13.33 10.04 -15.02
C ARG A 492 -14.77 10.52 -14.86
N GLU A 493 -15.62 9.65 -14.34
CA GLU A 493 -17.01 9.95 -14.02
C GLU A 493 -17.12 10.75 -12.72
N LEU A 494 -18.33 11.18 -12.40
CA LEU A 494 -18.66 11.97 -11.21
C LEU A 494 -19.55 11.16 -10.27
N LEU A 495 -19.16 11.11 -9.00
CA LEU A 495 -19.92 10.47 -7.92
C LEU A 495 -20.44 11.54 -6.96
N ASP A 496 -21.75 11.54 -6.73
CA ASP A 496 -22.38 12.40 -5.72
C ASP A 496 -23.67 11.75 -5.17
N GLY A 497 -23.78 11.72 -3.84
CA GLY A 497 -24.84 10.99 -3.16
C GLY A 497 -24.78 9.50 -3.48
N ILE A 498 -25.81 9.01 -4.16
CA ILE A 498 -25.95 7.60 -4.57
C ILE A 498 -25.88 7.42 -6.10
N THR A 499 -25.35 8.41 -6.80
CA THR A 499 -25.38 8.47 -8.27
C THR A 499 -23.98 8.56 -8.84
N ILE A 500 -23.72 7.79 -9.90
CA ILE A 500 -22.57 7.95 -10.78
C ILE A 500 -23.06 8.51 -12.11
N SER A 501 -22.40 9.53 -12.62
CA SER A 501 -22.77 10.19 -13.89
C SER A 501 -21.55 10.51 -14.74
N LYS A 502 -21.70 10.44 -16.05
CA LYS A 502 -20.67 10.83 -17.01
C LYS A 502 -20.93 12.26 -17.51
N TYR A 503 -19.89 13.08 -17.53
CA TYR A 503 -19.98 14.42 -18.08
C TYR A 503 -20.39 14.35 -19.57
N GLY A 504 -21.44 15.08 -19.94
CA GLY A 504 -22.03 15.00 -21.29
C GLY A 504 -22.79 13.69 -21.63
N GLY A 505 -22.73 12.66 -20.78
CA GLY A 505 -23.34 11.33 -21.01
C GLY A 505 -24.55 10.98 -20.14
N GLY A 506 -24.71 11.65 -18.99
CA GLY A 506 -25.84 11.45 -18.08
C GLY A 506 -25.57 10.44 -16.95
N THR A 507 -26.62 9.98 -16.28
CA THR A 507 -26.52 9.05 -15.14
C THR A 507 -26.21 7.63 -15.61
N LEU A 508 -25.14 7.02 -15.07
CA LEU A 508 -24.73 5.64 -15.34
C LEU A 508 -25.25 4.67 -14.28
N LEU A 509 -25.29 5.10 -13.01
CA LEU A 509 -25.77 4.31 -11.89
C LEU A 509 -26.56 5.18 -10.92
N SER A 510 -27.67 4.65 -10.42
CA SER A 510 -28.31 5.12 -9.18
C SER A 510 -28.48 3.94 -8.23
N ALA A 511 -27.84 3.96 -7.07
CA ALA A 511 -27.87 2.86 -6.11
C ALA A 511 -29.17 2.86 -5.30
N VAL A 512 -30.29 2.49 -5.95
CA VAL A 512 -31.63 2.50 -5.34
C VAL A 512 -31.68 1.61 -4.09
N GLY A 513 -32.21 2.19 -3.00
CA GLY A 513 -32.28 1.55 -1.68
C GLY A 513 -31.01 1.72 -0.82
N CYS A 514 -30.03 2.46 -1.34
CA CYS A 514 -28.90 2.97 -0.58
C CYS A 514 -29.09 4.43 -0.20
N ASP A 515 -28.31 4.87 0.79
CA ASP A 515 -28.12 6.27 1.13
C ASP A 515 -26.63 6.61 1.14
N SER A 516 -26.31 7.88 0.90
CA SER A 516 -25.00 8.45 1.23
C SER A 516 -24.89 8.82 2.72
N ASN A 517 -23.71 9.29 3.10
CA ASN A 517 -23.33 9.64 4.45
C ASN A 517 -23.05 11.14 4.61
N ASN A 518 -22.88 11.56 5.87
CA ASN A 518 -22.37 12.88 6.24
C ASN A 518 -23.21 14.07 5.77
N GLY A 519 -24.54 13.88 5.71
CA GLY A 519 -25.51 14.93 5.42
C GLY A 519 -25.32 15.51 4.03
N THR A 520 -25.10 16.83 3.93
CA THR A 520 -24.90 17.50 2.63
C THR A 520 -23.55 17.17 1.99
N LYS A 521 -22.58 16.59 2.72
CA LYS A 521 -21.35 16.08 2.12
C LYS A 521 -21.63 14.89 1.19
N ALA A 522 -22.69 14.12 1.48
CA ALA A 522 -23.26 13.12 0.59
C ALA A 522 -22.22 12.11 0.06
N THR A 523 -21.31 11.68 0.92
CA THR A 523 -20.20 10.78 0.59
C THR A 523 -20.65 9.33 0.55
N PRO A 524 -19.99 8.45 -0.24
CA PRO A 524 -20.12 7.01 -0.05
C PRO A 524 -19.52 6.60 1.31
N CYS A 525 -19.74 5.35 1.72
CA CYS A 525 -18.97 4.79 2.83
C CYS A 525 -17.49 4.64 2.41
N LEU A 526 -17.25 4.23 1.15
CA LEU A 526 -15.92 4.16 0.53
C LEU A 526 -16.06 4.17 -1.01
N GLN A 527 -15.08 4.76 -1.68
CA GLN A 527 -14.77 4.54 -3.11
C GLN A 527 -13.33 4.04 -3.23
N ALA A 528 -13.12 2.88 -3.84
CA ALA A 528 -11.78 2.31 -4.05
C ALA A 528 -11.80 1.16 -5.07
N ASP A 529 -10.74 0.96 -5.85
CA ASP A 529 -10.46 -0.31 -6.56
C ASP A 529 -10.12 -1.38 -5.52
N ILE A 530 -11.11 -2.15 -5.08
CA ILE A 530 -10.93 -3.18 -4.04
C ILE A 530 -11.13 -4.59 -4.58
N LEU A 531 -11.67 -4.74 -5.79
CA LEU A 531 -11.91 -6.01 -6.48
C LEU A 531 -11.84 -5.75 -8.00
N GLY A 532 -11.76 -6.82 -8.79
CA GLY A 532 -11.82 -6.68 -10.24
C GLY A 532 -10.60 -6.01 -10.84
N ASP A 533 -10.81 -5.29 -11.94
CA ASP A 533 -9.75 -4.55 -12.63
C ASP A 533 -9.62 -3.12 -12.05
N TRP A 534 -8.81 -2.27 -12.69
CA TRP A 534 -8.43 -0.93 -12.20
C TRP A 534 -9.56 0.06 -11.88
N ARG A 535 -10.83 -0.26 -12.17
CA ARG A 535 -11.94 0.66 -11.94
C ARG A 535 -12.42 0.56 -10.51
N GLU A 536 -12.98 1.66 -10.04
CA GLU A 536 -13.23 1.82 -8.62
C GLU A 536 -14.59 1.23 -8.24
N GLU A 537 -14.63 0.39 -7.21
CA GLU A 537 -15.87 0.03 -6.53
C GLU A 537 -16.39 1.20 -5.68
N VAL A 538 -17.69 1.15 -5.39
CA VAL A 538 -18.32 2.05 -4.43
C VAL A 538 -19.08 1.26 -3.37
N ILE A 539 -18.84 1.60 -2.12
CA ILE A 539 -19.57 1.08 -0.97
C ILE A 539 -20.58 2.11 -0.48
N TRP A 540 -21.86 1.77 -0.53
CA TRP A 540 -22.92 2.51 0.15
C TRP A 540 -23.61 1.65 1.19
N ARG A 541 -24.09 2.27 2.26
CA ARG A 541 -25.03 1.62 3.17
C ARG A 541 -26.44 1.56 2.56
N THR A 542 -27.20 0.54 2.90
CA THR A 542 -28.64 0.56 2.64
C THR A 542 -29.33 1.61 3.50
N SER A 543 -30.47 2.15 3.05
CA SER A 543 -31.20 3.17 3.80
C SER A 543 -31.65 2.70 5.18
N ASP A 544 -31.83 1.38 5.36
CA ASP A 544 -32.15 0.75 6.64
C ASP A 544 -30.92 0.30 7.45
N ASN A 545 -29.70 0.58 6.96
CA ASN A 545 -28.41 0.23 7.57
C ASN A 545 -28.16 -1.28 7.78
N LYS A 546 -28.98 -2.17 7.20
CA LYS A 546 -28.80 -3.62 7.37
C LYS A 546 -27.67 -4.18 6.53
N TYR A 547 -27.25 -3.49 5.48
CA TYR A 547 -26.19 -3.94 4.60
C TYR A 547 -25.27 -2.80 4.18
N LEU A 548 -24.00 -3.12 3.95
CA LEU A 548 -23.21 -2.41 2.95
C LEU A 548 -23.44 -3.07 1.59
N ARG A 549 -23.51 -2.27 0.52
CA ARG A 549 -23.52 -2.75 -0.86
C ARG A 549 -22.27 -2.25 -1.57
N ILE A 550 -21.46 -3.21 -2.01
CA ILE A 550 -20.25 -2.97 -2.80
C ILE A 550 -20.64 -3.08 -4.26
N TYR A 551 -20.72 -1.95 -4.95
CA TYR A 551 -21.01 -1.89 -6.37
C TYR A 551 -19.70 -1.98 -7.16
N THR A 552 -19.67 -2.86 -8.16
CA THR A 552 -18.60 -2.94 -9.16
C THR A 552 -19.19 -2.71 -10.55
N THR A 553 -18.37 -2.23 -11.47
CA THR A 553 -18.79 -1.96 -12.84
C THR A 553 -18.92 -3.23 -13.67
N THR A 554 -19.75 -3.17 -14.71
CA THR A 554 -19.85 -4.22 -15.75
C THR A 554 -19.64 -3.67 -17.16
N ALA A 555 -19.21 -2.40 -17.27
CA ALA A 555 -18.73 -1.87 -18.53
C ALA A 555 -17.49 -2.66 -18.97
N SER A 556 -17.31 -2.87 -20.27
CA SER A 556 -16.05 -3.43 -20.76
C SER A 556 -15.06 -2.32 -21.06
N THR A 557 -13.82 -2.50 -20.63
CA THR A 557 -12.67 -1.65 -21.00
C THR A 557 -11.65 -2.45 -21.81
N ASN A 558 -10.91 -1.76 -22.68
CA ASN A 558 -9.74 -2.31 -23.38
C ASN A 558 -8.42 -1.89 -22.72
N ARG A 559 -8.46 -1.23 -21.57
CA ARG A 559 -7.28 -0.74 -20.85
C ARG A 559 -6.76 -1.78 -19.87
N ARG A 560 -5.44 -1.98 -19.90
CA ARG A 560 -4.69 -2.77 -18.93
C ARG A 560 -3.94 -1.81 -18.02
N ILE A 561 -4.47 -1.59 -16.84
CA ILE A 561 -3.91 -0.71 -15.80
C ILE A 561 -3.72 -1.57 -14.56
N TYR A 562 -2.62 -1.36 -13.84
CA TYR A 562 -2.40 -2.00 -12.55
C TYR A 562 -3.54 -1.67 -11.59
N THR A 563 -3.83 -2.55 -10.62
CA THR A 563 -4.75 -2.17 -9.55
C THR A 563 -4.29 -0.86 -8.93
N LEU A 564 -5.20 0.08 -8.76
CA LEU A 564 -4.90 1.41 -8.25
C LEU A 564 -4.43 1.34 -6.79
N MET A 565 -4.77 0.27 -6.07
CA MET A 565 -4.23 0.02 -4.74
C MET A 565 -2.73 -0.26 -4.72
N HIS A 566 -2.09 -0.46 -5.88
CA HIS A 566 -0.63 -0.54 -6.01
C HIS A 566 -0.01 0.79 -6.50
N ASP A 567 -0.81 1.84 -6.72
CA ASP A 567 -0.31 3.21 -6.87
C ASP A 567 -0.19 3.86 -5.47
N PRO A 568 0.98 4.38 -5.08
CA PRO A 568 1.18 4.88 -3.73
C PRO A 568 0.28 6.08 -3.39
N VAL A 569 0.08 7.03 -4.30
CA VAL A 569 -0.75 8.22 -4.04
C VAL A 569 -2.22 7.82 -3.88
N TYR A 570 -2.70 6.92 -4.72
CA TYR A 570 -4.06 6.39 -4.67
C TYR A 570 -4.29 5.58 -3.39
N ARG A 571 -3.38 4.68 -3.05
CA ARG A 571 -3.50 3.83 -1.85
C ARG A 571 -3.48 4.66 -0.56
N MET A 572 -2.65 5.70 -0.50
CA MET A 572 -2.70 6.69 0.59
C MET A 572 -4.03 7.43 0.58
N GLY A 573 -4.52 7.81 -0.60
CA GLY A 573 -5.87 8.32 -0.87
C GLY A 573 -6.97 7.53 -0.17
N VAL A 574 -6.98 6.22 -0.36
CA VAL A 574 -7.95 5.30 0.24
C VAL A 574 -7.79 5.23 1.76
N ALA A 575 -6.55 5.28 2.28
CA ALA A 575 -6.31 5.28 3.72
C ALA A 575 -6.89 6.53 4.41
N TRP A 576 -6.69 7.73 3.85
CA TRP A 576 -7.20 8.97 4.43
C TRP A 576 -8.62 9.34 3.99
N GLN A 577 -9.28 8.57 3.13
CA GLN A 577 -10.62 8.91 2.63
C GLN A 577 -11.68 9.14 3.73
N ASN A 578 -11.58 8.43 4.86
CA ASN A 578 -12.52 8.60 6.00
C ASN A 578 -12.32 9.90 6.79
N VAL A 579 -11.26 10.66 6.49
CA VAL A 579 -10.74 11.70 7.36
C VAL A 579 -11.53 13.00 7.18
N ALA A 580 -12.21 13.41 8.24
CA ALA A 580 -13.01 14.64 8.32
C ALA A 580 -13.99 14.83 7.14
N TYR A 581 -13.67 15.67 6.15
CA TYR A 581 -14.47 15.79 4.93
C TYR A 581 -13.81 14.99 3.81
N ASN A 582 -14.32 13.77 3.60
CA ASN A 582 -13.82 12.80 2.64
C ASN A 582 -13.57 13.45 1.26
N GLN A 583 -12.42 13.18 0.66
CA GLN A 583 -12.08 13.59 -0.72
C GLN A 583 -11.84 12.33 -1.58
N PRO A 584 -12.05 12.41 -2.91
CA PRO A 584 -11.75 11.28 -3.79
C PRO A 584 -10.24 10.99 -3.85
N PRO A 585 -9.82 9.72 -3.98
CA PRO A 585 -8.43 9.38 -4.23
C PRO A 585 -7.98 9.81 -5.64
N HIS A 586 -6.69 10.09 -5.80
CA HIS A 586 -6.04 10.37 -7.10
C HIS A 586 -4.83 9.46 -7.27
N THR A 587 -4.44 9.21 -8.51
CA THR A 587 -3.23 8.46 -8.86
C THR A 587 -1.99 9.35 -8.85
N GLY A 588 -0.82 8.76 -8.63
CA GLY A 588 0.48 9.46 -8.70
C GLY A 588 0.97 9.73 -10.13
N PHE A 589 0.21 9.27 -11.12
CA PHE A 589 0.41 9.51 -12.55
C PHE A 589 -0.90 9.95 -13.19
N PHE A 590 -0.85 10.65 -14.33
CA PHE A 590 -2.05 11.02 -15.05
C PHE A 590 -2.76 9.80 -15.64
N LEU A 591 -3.98 9.53 -15.17
CA LEU A 591 -4.87 8.50 -15.66
C LEU A 591 -6.08 9.15 -16.35
N GLY A 592 -5.96 9.32 -17.67
CA GLY A 592 -6.90 10.06 -18.49
C GLY A 592 -6.67 9.88 -19.99
N SER A 593 -7.45 10.58 -20.81
CA SER A 593 -7.33 10.58 -22.26
C SER A 593 -5.96 11.06 -22.72
N GLY A 594 -5.32 10.26 -23.59
CA GLY A 594 -3.99 10.58 -24.09
C GLY A 594 -2.87 10.35 -23.08
N MET A 595 -3.14 9.67 -21.96
CA MET A 595 -2.12 9.28 -20.99
C MET A 595 -0.99 8.48 -21.65
N ALA A 596 0.20 8.60 -21.06
CA ALA A 596 1.28 7.65 -21.31
C ALA A 596 0.89 6.25 -20.79
N GLN A 597 1.67 5.24 -21.15
CA GLN A 597 1.55 3.94 -20.49
C GLN A 597 1.78 4.14 -18.98
N PRO A 598 0.86 3.69 -18.10
CA PRO A 598 1.06 3.80 -16.66
C PRO A 598 2.40 3.21 -16.23
N PRO A 599 3.13 3.86 -15.32
CA PRO A 599 4.40 3.36 -14.82
C PRO A 599 4.20 2.00 -14.16
N VAL A 600 5.24 1.16 -14.21
CA VAL A 600 5.29 -0.05 -13.39
C VAL A 600 5.47 0.41 -11.94
N PRO A 601 4.62 -0.03 -10.98
CA PRO A 601 4.82 0.30 -9.58
C PRO A 601 6.18 -0.23 -9.09
N GLU A 602 7.01 0.66 -8.53
CA GLU A 602 8.27 0.27 -7.88
C GLU A 602 7.95 -0.13 -6.43
N ILE A 603 7.52 -1.39 -6.24
CA ILE A 603 6.95 -1.89 -4.97
C ILE A 603 7.50 -3.28 -4.59
N TYR A 604 7.39 -3.63 -3.30
CA TYR A 604 7.54 -4.99 -2.79
C TYR A 604 6.33 -5.36 -1.94
N MET A 605 6.00 -6.66 -1.85
CA MET A 605 4.82 -7.14 -1.14
C MET A 605 5.11 -7.34 0.35
N ALA A 606 4.25 -6.83 1.23
CA ALA A 606 4.31 -7.05 2.68
C ALA A 606 3.86 -8.47 3.07
N GLY A 607 4.37 -9.01 4.19
CA GLY A 607 4.10 -10.38 4.66
C GLY A 607 4.64 -11.52 3.79
N GLY A 608 5.03 -11.20 2.56
CA GLY A 608 5.82 -12.05 1.69
C GLY A 608 7.30 -11.93 2.03
N ILE A 609 7.97 -13.08 2.05
CA ILE A 609 9.37 -13.16 1.66
C ILE A 609 9.48 -12.36 0.34
N LEU A 610 10.39 -11.38 0.28
CA LEU A 610 10.69 -10.61 -0.94
C LEU A 610 10.51 -11.49 -2.18
N GLU A 611 9.59 -11.13 -3.09
CA GLU A 611 9.40 -11.87 -4.34
C GLU A 611 10.77 -12.03 -5.02
N PRO A 612 11.15 -13.27 -5.34
CA PRO A 612 12.48 -13.59 -5.81
C PRO A 612 12.73 -12.98 -7.18
N VAL A 613 13.96 -12.50 -7.40
CA VAL A 613 14.51 -12.47 -8.76
C VAL A 613 14.24 -13.85 -9.37
N PRO A 614 13.67 -13.96 -10.59
CA PRO A 614 13.42 -15.26 -11.20
C PRO A 614 14.66 -16.17 -11.09
N GLY A 615 14.56 -17.21 -10.23
CA GLY A 615 15.62 -18.21 -10.02
C GLY A 615 16.50 -18.12 -8.76
N GLY A 616 16.12 -17.43 -7.67
CA GLY A 616 16.86 -17.48 -6.39
C GLY A 616 15.98 -17.56 -5.13
N SER A 617 16.46 -18.22 -4.08
CA SER A 617 15.83 -18.25 -2.74
C SER A 617 16.70 -17.38 -1.81
N LEU A 618 16.36 -16.10 -1.72
CA LEU A 618 17.11 -15.10 -0.95
C LEU A 618 16.52 -14.93 0.46
N TYR A 619 17.37 -14.94 1.49
CA TYR A 619 17.02 -14.86 2.90
C TYR A 619 17.82 -13.73 3.56
N GLN A 620 17.16 -12.76 4.16
CA GLN A 620 17.82 -11.70 4.91
C GLN A 620 18.30 -12.20 6.28
N ALA A 621 19.45 -11.72 6.75
CA ALA A 621 20.02 -12.14 8.02
C ALA A 621 19.25 -11.55 9.22
N GLU A 622 18.68 -10.36 9.08
CA GLU A 622 17.85 -9.72 10.10
C GLU A 622 16.55 -10.47 10.41
N ASP A 623 16.05 -11.25 9.46
CA ASP A 623 14.84 -12.07 9.60
C ASP A 623 15.13 -13.47 10.13
N ALA A 624 16.41 -13.84 10.23
CA ALA A 624 16.83 -15.14 10.72
C ALA A 624 16.86 -15.20 12.25
N VAL A 625 16.90 -16.41 12.80
CA VAL A 625 17.00 -16.59 14.27
C VAL A 625 18.45 -16.42 14.69
N TYR A 626 18.77 -15.35 15.40
CA TYR A 626 20.12 -15.11 15.92
C TYR A 626 20.16 -15.03 17.45
N GLY A 627 21.32 -15.28 18.04
CA GLY A 627 21.50 -15.28 19.49
C GLY A 627 22.87 -15.78 19.93
N GLY A 628 23.01 -16.15 21.20
CA GLY A 628 24.31 -16.53 21.78
C GLY A 628 25.08 -15.33 22.33
N ASN A 629 26.39 -15.47 22.49
CA ASN A 629 27.21 -14.44 23.11
C ASN A 629 27.38 -13.21 22.19
N GLU A 630 26.89 -12.06 22.64
CA GLU A 630 27.04 -10.75 21.97
C GLU A 630 26.72 -10.75 20.47
N THR A 631 25.72 -11.56 20.07
CA THR A 631 25.14 -11.50 18.72
C THR A 631 24.06 -10.43 18.69
N THR A 632 24.17 -9.49 17.76
CA THR A 632 23.25 -8.36 17.65
C THR A 632 22.88 -8.10 16.21
N PHE A 633 21.61 -7.74 16.00
CA PHE A 633 21.22 -7.00 14.80
C PHE A 633 21.84 -5.59 14.86
N GLU A 634 22.43 -5.15 13.75
CA GLU A 634 23.03 -3.83 13.62
C GLU A 634 22.72 -3.23 12.24
N ASN A 635 22.73 -1.90 12.16
CA ASN A 635 22.57 -1.14 10.91
C ASN A 635 23.61 0.00 10.78
N LYS A 636 24.70 -0.08 11.55
CA LYS A 636 25.73 0.99 11.66
C LYS A 636 26.73 1.03 10.51
N HIS A 637 26.84 -0.04 9.73
CA HIS A 637 27.79 -0.14 8.61
C HIS A 637 27.00 -0.21 7.32
N THR A 638 26.98 0.88 6.56
CA THR A 638 26.16 1.00 5.34
C THR A 638 26.54 -0.02 4.27
N GLY A 639 25.63 -0.25 3.33
CA GLY A 639 25.83 -1.14 2.17
C GLY A 639 25.26 -2.55 2.33
N TYR A 640 24.58 -2.86 3.43
CA TYR A 640 23.71 -4.04 3.57
C TYR A 640 22.45 -3.89 2.70
N TYR A 641 21.78 -5.00 2.42
CA TYR A 641 20.43 -5.04 1.84
C TYR A 641 19.41 -5.25 2.96
N GLY A 642 18.14 -4.88 2.71
CA GLY A 642 17.13 -4.93 3.77
C GLY A 642 17.32 -3.82 4.83
N THR A 643 17.08 -4.16 6.09
CA THR A 643 17.03 -3.22 7.21
C THR A 643 18.29 -3.21 8.08
N GLY A 644 19.15 -4.22 7.96
CA GLY A 644 20.40 -4.30 8.69
C GLY A 644 21.18 -5.57 8.37
N TYR A 645 21.92 -6.06 9.36
CA TYR A 645 22.70 -7.29 9.27
C TYR A 645 22.89 -7.86 10.67
N VAL A 646 23.36 -9.11 10.75
CA VAL A 646 23.69 -9.75 12.03
C VAL A 646 25.20 -9.75 12.24
N ASN A 647 25.60 -9.23 13.40
CA ASN A 647 26.97 -9.22 13.88
C ASN A 647 27.15 -10.25 15.01
N MET A 648 28.08 -11.18 14.84
CA MET A 648 28.51 -12.15 15.86
C MET A 648 29.86 -11.70 16.43
N SER A 649 29.81 -10.83 17.44
CA SER A 649 30.94 -10.01 17.87
C SER A 649 31.93 -10.68 18.83
N VAL A 650 31.64 -11.91 19.28
CA VAL A 650 32.55 -12.77 20.06
C VAL A 650 32.29 -14.25 19.75
N SER A 651 33.12 -15.16 20.27
CA SER A 651 32.90 -16.61 20.16
C SER A 651 31.62 -17.05 20.87
N GLY A 652 30.85 -17.94 20.22
CA GLY A 652 29.60 -18.50 20.75
C GLY A 652 28.34 -17.72 20.37
N GLY A 653 28.43 -16.80 19.43
CA GLY A 653 27.30 -16.20 18.74
C GLY A 653 26.82 -17.08 17.58
N TYR A 654 25.53 -17.01 17.24
CA TYR A 654 24.93 -17.77 16.16
C TYR A 654 23.90 -16.99 15.35
N LEU A 655 23.74 -17.41 14.10
CA LEU A 655 22.71 -17.00 13.13
C LEU A 655 22.14 -18.26 12.48
N GLU A 656 20.82 -18.42 12.46
CA GLU A 656 20.14 -19.60 11.93
C GLU A 656 19.02 -19.19 10.96
N PHE A 657 19.28 -19.39 9.67
CA PHE A 657 18.28 -19.29 8.62
C PHE A 657 17.36 -20.50 8.70
N ARG A 658 16.05 -20.25 8.67
CA ARG A 658 15.01 -21.28 8.71
C ARG A 658 14.17 -21.20 7.45
N ASN A 659 13.48 -22.29 7.18
CA ASN A 659 12.62 -22.46 6.01
C ASN A 659 13.38 -22.24 4.68
N VAL A 660 14.62 -22.73 4.62
CA VAL A 660 15.46 -22.62 3.43
C VAL A 660 15.01 -23.63 2.38
N ASP A 661 14.72 -23.16 1.17
CA ASP A 661 14.26 -23.98 0.06
C ASP A 661 15.43 -24.70 -0.59
N GLY A 662 15.39 -26.02 -0.50
CA GLY A 662 16.35 -26.90 -1.15
C GLY A 662 15.95 -27.34 -2.55
N GLY A 663 14.81 -26.87 -3.08
CA GLY A 663 14.27 -27.34 -4.36
C GLY A 663 14.00 -28.84 -4.32
N SER A 664 14.49 -29.60 -5.31
CA SER A 664 14.42 -31.07 -5.30
C SER A 664 15.46 -31.73 -4.37
N GLY A 665 16.28 -30.95 -3.68
CA GLY A 665 17.31 -31.41 -2.74
C GLY A 665 18.59 -31.88 -3.42
N GLY A 666 19.65 -32.04 -2.63
CA GLY A 666 20.97 -32.44 -3.09
C GLY A 666 22.03 -31.36 -2.87
N ALA A 667 23.18 -31.53 -3.53
CA ALA A 667 24.30 -30.61 -3.42
C ALA A 667 23.97 -29.25 -4.07
N THR A 668 24.29 -28.17 -3.38
CA THR A 668 24.05 -26.79 -3.79
C THR A 668 25.15 -25.85 -3.29
N VAL A 669 25.12 -24.61 -3.78
CA VAL A 669 25.99 -23.52 -3.31
C VAL A 669 25.15 -22.53 -2.52
N ILE A 670 25.49 -22.38 -1.24
CA ILE A 670 25.00 -21.30 -0.39
C ILE A 670 25.90 -20.08 -0.61
N LYS A 671 25.31 -18.93 -0.89
CA LYS A 671 26.01 -17.65 -1.03
C LYS A 671 25.66 -16.78 0.16
N LEU A 672 26.66 -16.41 0.96
CA LEU A 672 26.50 -15.51 2.09
C LEU A 672 27.07 -14.16 1.71
N ARG A 673 26.25 -13.11 1.74
CA ARG A 673 26.76 -11.75 1.64
C ARG A 673 27.25 -11.31 3.01
N ASN A 674 28.52 -10.92 3.09
CA ASN A 674 29.18 -10.62 4.35
C ASN A 674 30.14 -9.45 4.24
N ALA A 675 30.44 -8.81 5.38
CA ALA A 675 31.51 -7.83 5.53
C ALA A 675 32.46 -8.25 6.65
N LEU A 676 33.76 -8.22 6.38
CA LEU A 676 34.82 -8.48 7.36
C LEU A 676 35.88 -7.39 7.25
N GLY A 677 35.74 -6.35 8.07
CA GLY A 677 36.67 -5.22 8.10
C GLY A 677 37.99 -5.49 8.83
N ALA A 678 38.27 -6.73 9.23
CA ALA A 678 39.53 -7.12 9.86
C ALA A 678 40.59 -7.50 8.81
N ASP A 679 41.88 -7.37 9.15
CA ASP A 679 43.00 -7.61 8.23
C ASP A 679 43.33 -9.10 8.01
N THR A 680 42.71 -10.00 8.77
CA THR A 680 42.95 -11.46 8.72
C THR A 680 41.63 -12.22 8.57
N SER A 681 41.66 -13.34 7.83
CA SER A 681 40.51 -14.23 7.71
C SER A 681 40.06 -14.76 9.07
N ARG A 682 38.76 -15.04 9.21
CA ARG A 682 38.15 -15.58 10.42
C ARG A 682 37.33 -16.82 10.12
N THR A 683 37.48 -17.84 10.95
CA THR A 683 36.85 -19.15 10.75
C THR A 683 35.80 -19.40 11.83
N GLY A 684 34.55 -19.58 11.40
CA GLY A 684 33.45 -20.08 12.20
C GLY A 684 33.09 -21.51 11.80
N ARG A 685 31.88 -21.93 12.14
CA ARG A 685 31.32 -23.21 11.71
C ARG A 685 29.89 -23.06 11.17
N MET A 686 29.51 -23.91 10.24
CA MET A 686 28.17 -23.98 9.65
C MET A 686 27.58 -25.39 9.80
N GLN A 687 26.27 -25.50 10.01
CA GLN A 687 25.53 -26.75 10.09
C GLN A 687 24.23 -26.63 9.29
N VAL A 688 23.87 -27.69 8.56
CA VAL A 688 22.62 -27.79 7.81
C VAL A 688 21.74 -28.86 8.44
N ASN A 689 20.46 -28.56 8.70
CA ASN A 689 19.46 -29.49 9.23
C ASN A 689 19.87 -30.24 10.50
N GLY A 690 20.66 -29.59 11.37
CA GLY A 690 21.20 -30.22 12.57
C GLY A 690 22.26 -31.32 12.32
N GLY A 691 22.83 -31.39 11.11
CA GLY A 691 23.82 -32.37 10.68
C GLY A 691 25.24 -32.15 11.24
N ALA A 692 26.27 -32.61 10.54
CA ALA A 692 27.66 -32.37 10.98
C ALA A 692 28.05 -30.89 10.80
N TRP A 693 28.87 -30.37 11.71
CA TRP A 693 29.49 -29.06 11.57
C TRP A 693 30.58 -29.11 10.48
N GLN A 694 30.62 -28.08 9.64
CA GLN A 694 31.72 -27.80 8.71
C GLN A 694 32.33 -26.44 9.02
N ASP A 695 33.64 -26.29 8.82
CA ASP A 695 34.31 -25.00 9.02
C ASP A 695 33.95 -24.04 7.88
N ILE A 696 33.74 -22.77 8.22
CA ILE A 696 33.46 -21.69 7.25
C ILE A 696 34.42 -20.54 7.49
N THR A 697 35.21 -20.17 6.47
CA THR A 697 36.28 -19.17 6.61
C THR A 697 36.00 -17.96 5.73
N PHE A 698 35.76 -16.81 6.37
CA PHE A 698 35.55 -15.53 5.70
C PHE A 698 36.87 -14.79 5.50
N SER A 699 37.14 -14.35 4.28
CA SER A 699 38.29 -13.51 3.93
C SER A 699 38.01 -12.03 4.23
N PRO A 700 39.04 -11.22 4.57
CA PRO A 700 38.90 -9.77 4.68
C PRO A 700 38.24 -9.14 3.46
N THR A 701 37.23 -8.30 3.68
CA THR A 701 36.59 -7.52 2.61
C THR A 701 37.21 -6.12 2.48
N GLY A 702 38.11 -5.75 3.37
CA GLY A 702 38.85 -4.48 3.38
C GLY A 702 38.19 -3.36 4.17
N SER A 703 36.89 -3.45 4.46
CA SER A 703 36.15 -2.52 5.33
C SER A 703 34.85 -3.17 5.82
N TRP A 704 34.35 -2.74 6.98
CA TRP A 704 33.03 -3.15 7.49
C TRP A 704 31.85 -2.64 6.65
N THR A 705 32.08 -1.66 5.78
CA THR A 705 31.10 -1.17 4.79
C THR A 705 31.31 -1.75 3.38
N THR A 706 32.29 -2.64 3.21
CA THR A 706 32.54 -3.34 1.95
C THR A 706 32.02 -4.76 2.06
N TRP A 707 30.92 -5.01 1.38
CA TRP A 707 30.21 -6.29 1.39
C TRP A 707 30.62 -7.13 0.18
N ALA A 708 30.88 -8.42 0.42
CA ALA A 708 31.24 -9.39 -0.60
C ALA A 708 30.41 -10.67 -0.45
N VAL A 709 30.37 -11.49 -1.50
CA VAL A 709 29.71 -12.79 -1.45
C VAL A 709 30.74 -13.88 -1.16
N HIS A 710 30.45 -14.70 -0.16
CA HIS A 710 31.18 -15.90 0.20
C HIS A 710 30.35 -17.13 -0.16
N GLU A 711 30.91 -18.04 -0.98
CA GLU A 711 30.23 -19.24 -1.43
C GLU A 711 30.65 -20.45 -0.60
N VAL A 712 29.67 -21.27 -0.20
CA VAL A 712 29.86 -22.48 0.60
C VAL A 712 29.07 -23.63 -0.01
N ASN A 713 29.73 -24.75 -0.27
CA ASN A 713 29.05 -25.96 -0.74
C ASN A 713 28.28 -26.62 0.41
N ALA A 714 27.04 -27.01 0.15
CA ALA A 714 26.20 -27.71 1.13
C ALA A 714 25.26 -28.70 0.45
N THR A 715 24.61 -29.54 1.24
CA THR A 715 23.56 -30.45 0.77
C THR A 715 22.26 -30.11 1.48
N LEU A 716 21.24 -29.73 0.74
CA LEU A 716 19.90 -29.43 1.27
C LEU A 716 18.98 -30.64 1.04
N SER A 717 18.06 -30.87 1.98
CA SER A 717 16.90 -31.74 1.76
C SER A 717 15.93 -31.08 0.79
N ALA A 718 15.10 -31.87 0.11
CA ALA A 718 14.08 -31.33 -0.78
C ALA A 718 13.05 -30.47 -0.02
N GLY A 719 12.54 -29.44 -0.68
CA GLY A 719 11.52 -28.53 -0.17
C GLY A 719 12.05 -27.47 0.80
N THR A 720 11.12 -26.75 1.41
CA THR A 720 11.38 -25.51 2.17
C THR A 720 11.82 -25.73 3.60
N ALA A 721 11.89 -26.96 4.12
CA ALA A 721 12.07 -27.19 5.56
C ALA A 721 13.52 -27.13 6.04
N ASN A 722 14.48 -26.66 5.22
CA ASN A 722 15.88 -26.69 5.62
C ASN A 722 16.21 -25.60 6.64
N THR A 723 17.19 -25.89 7.49
CA THR A 723 17.82 -24.92 8.39
C THR A 723 19.32 -24.82 8.10
N ILE A 724 19.85 -23.60 8.12
CA ILE A 724 21.28 -23.33 7.96
C ILE A 724 21.73 -22.46 9.13
N ARG A 725 22.57 -23.03 9.99
CA ARG A 725 23.09 -22.37 11.19
C ARG A 725 24.57 -22.06 11.04
N ILE A 726 24.96 -20.84 11.34
CA ILE A 726 26.35 -20.35 11.35
C ILE A 726 26.69 -19.92 12.78
N GLU A 727 27.87 -20.28 13.25
CA GLU A 727 28.36 -19.90 14.58
C GLU A 727 29.78 -19.36 14.55
N SER A 728 30.02 -18.33 15.36
CA SER A 728 31.36 -17.82 15.65
C SER A 728 32.08 -18.75 16.64
N THR A 729 33.33 -19.09 16.34
CA THR A 729 34.15 -19.98 17.17
C THR A 729 35.53 -19.39 17.39
N GLY A 730 35.99 -19.31 18.63
CA GLY A 730 37.34 -18.84 19.00
C GLY A 730 37.54 -17.32 18.91
N GLN A 731 36.75 -16.63 18.08
CA GLN A 731 36.81 -15.18 17.84
C GLN A 731 35.45 -14.65 17.33
N ASP A 732 35.37 -13.35 17.06
CA ASP A 732 34.28 -12.71 16.33
C ASP A 732 34.24 -13.16 14.85
N LEU A 733 33.10 -13.04 14.17
CA LEU A 733 32.95 -13.49 12.78
C LEU A 733 32.78 -12.29 11.82
N ALA A 734 32.45 -12.56 10.56
CA ALA A 734 32.01 -11.54 9.62
C ALA A 734 30.57 -11.11 9.95
N ASN A 735 30.22 -9.87 9.61
CA ASN A 735 28.83 -9.43 9.59
C ASN A 735 28.13 -10.14 8.43
N ILE A 736 26.97 -10.75 8.69
CA ILE A 736 26.20 -11.47 7.67
C ILE A 736 24.94 -10.66 7.35
N ASP A 737 24.75 -10.40 6.07
CA ASP A 737 23.67 -9.55 5.52
C ASP A 737 22.55 -10.40 4.93
N GLN A 738 22.87 -11.33 4.03
CA GLN A 738 21.88 -12.22 3.43
C GLN A 738 22.48 -13.56 3.04
N LEU A 739 21.63 -14.56 2.90
CA LEU A 739 21.89 -15.89 2.37
C LEU A 739 21.09 -16.08 1.09
N ASP A 740 21.76 -16.45 0.00
CA ASP A 740 21.12 -16.87 -1.26
C ASP A 740 21.43 -18.35 -1.52
N VAL A 741 20.40 -19.13 -1.83
CA VAL A 741 20.60 -20.49 -2.34
C VAL A 741 20.52 -20.41 -3.85
N LYS A 742 21.66 -20.66 -4.52
CA LYS A 742 21.68 -20.83 -5.97
C LYS A 742 21.03 -22.18 -6.29
N VAL A 743 19.72 -22.19 -6.49
CA VAL A 743 19.05 -23.36 -7.06
C VAL A 743 19.56 -23.49 -8.50
N SER A 744 20.44 -24.46 -8.75
CA SER A 744 20.86 -24.78 -10.10
C SER A 744 19.62 -25.15 -10.92
N THR A 745 19.35 -24.43 -12.00
CA THR A 745 18.37 -24.90 -13.00
C THR A 745 18.83 -26.26 -13.50
N VAL A 746 18.05 -27.29 -13.19
CA VAL A 746 18.36 -28.66 -13.58
C VAL A 746 18.32 -28.76 -15.10
N LYS A 747 19.49 -28.86 -15.73
CA LYS A 747 19.60 -29.08 -17.17
C LYS A 747 19.25 -30.54 -17.45
N LYS A 748 18.12 -30.79 -18.12
CA LYS A 748 17.72 -32.14 -18.53
C LYS A 748 18.87 -32.81 -19.31
N GLY A 749 19.18 -34.04 -18.93
CA GLY A 749 20.29 -34.84 -19.44
C GLY A 749 21.65 -34.64 -18.75
N ASP A 750 21.85 -33.58 -17.97
CA ASP A 750 23.11 -33.27 -17.26
C ASP A 750 23.02 -33.78 -15.81
N VAL A 751 23.18 -35.10 -15.68
CA VAL A 751 22.91 -35.87 -14.45
C VAL A 751 23.98 -35.64 -13.41
N ASN A 752 25.23 -35.38 -13.81
CA ASN A 752 26.33 -35.07 -12.90
C ASN A 752 26.49 -33.56 -12.61
N ASN A 753 25.66 -32.71 -13.24
CA ASN A 753 25.67 -31.25 -13.09
C ASN A 753 27.02 -30.60 -13.43
N ASP A 754 27.72 -31.13 -14.44
CA ASP A 754 28.99 -30.57 -14.93
C ASP A 754 28.80 -29.48 -16.01
N GLY A 755 27.55 -29.22 -16.40
CA GLY A 755 27.15 -28.25 -17.41
C GLY A 755 26.98 -28.85 -18.80
N SER A 756 27.33 -30.12 -19.02
CA SER A 756 27.41 -30.76 -20.33
C SER A 756 26.78 -32.16 -20.35
N VAL A 757 25.76 -32.36 -21.19
CA VAL A 757 25.18 -33.69 -21.42
C VAL A 757 26.15 -34.55 -22.21
N ASN A 758 26.73 -35.56 -21.57
CA ASN A 758 27.77 -36.39 -22.16
C ASN A 758 27.66 -37.88 -21.75
N THR A 759 28.65 -38.70 -22.13
CA THR A 759 28.63 -40.15 -21.86
C THR A 759 28.67 -40.50 -20.37
N VAL A 760 29.11 -39.58 -19.52
CA VAL A 760 29.11 -39.75 -18.05
C VAL A 760 27.68 -39.74 -17.54
N ASP A 761 26.84 -38.80 -17.97
CA ASP A 761 25.43 -38.72 -17.59
C ASP A 761 24.64 -39.95 -18.04
N PHE A 762 24.88 -40.36 -19.28
CA PHE A 762 24.32 -41.58 -19.85
C PHE A 762 24.68 -42.82 -19.01
N ALA A 763 25.91 -42.90 -18.50
CA ALA A 763 26.34 -43.99 -17.62
C ALA A 763 25.68 -43.92 -16.24
N LEU A 764 25.41 -42.72 -15.72
CA LEU A 764 24.72 -42.53 -14.43
C LEU A 764 23.24 -42.95 -14.51
N VAL A 765 22.52 -42.58 -15.58
CA VAL A 765 21.16 -43.07 -15.82
C VAL A 765 21.14 -44.59 -15.95
N LYS A 766 22.13 -45.18 -16.64
CA LYS A 766 22.27 -46.64 -16.71
C LYS A 766 22.47 -47.29 -15.34
N ARG A 767 23.28 -46.68 -14.48
CA ARG A 767 23.54 -47.18 -13.11
C ARG A 767 22.30 -47.07 -12.22
N HIS A 768 21.48 -46.04 -12.41
CA HIS A 768 20.16 -45.91 -11.78
C HIS A 768 19.24 -47.07 -12.18
N ILE A 769 19.04 -47.28 -13.48
CA ILE A 769 18.14 -48.32 -14.00
C ILE A 769 18.59 -49.73 -13.59
N LEU A 770 19.90 -49.95 -13.48
CA LEU A 770 20.48 -51.23 -13.04
C LEU A 770 20.57 -51.35 -11.52
N GLU A 771 20.06 -50.37 -10.76
CA GLU A 771 20.09 -50.30 -9.30
C GLU A 771 21.50 -50.40 -8.69
N TYR A 772 22.55 -50.11 -9.46
CA TYR A 772 23.91 -50.00 -8.94
C TYR A 772 24.11 -48.70 -8.15
N GLU A 773 23.35 -47.65 -8.49
CA GLU A 773 23.39 -46.34 -7.82
C GLU A 773 22.08 -45.59 -8.07
N ILE A 774 21.30 -45.35 -7.01
CA ILE A 774 20.00 -44.68 -7.13
C ILE A 774 20.19 -43.16 -7.10
N LEU A 775 20.04 -42.54 -8.28
CA LEU A 775 19.91 -41.08 -8.43
C LEU A 775 18.73 -40.53 -7.62
N THR A 776 18.94 -39.37 -6.99
CA THR A 776 17.94 -38.62 -6.21
C THR A 776 18.09 -37.11 -6.45
N GLY A 777 17.07 -36.32 -6.11
CA GLY A 777 17.11 -34.85 -6.20
C GLY A 777 17.42 -34.33 -7.61
N ASN A 778 18.25 -33.29 -7.73
CA ASN A 778 18.62 -32.69 -9.03
C ASN A 778 19.12 -33.72 -10.06
N ALA A 779 19.84 -34.76 -9.63
CA ALA A 779 20.36 -35.78 -10.56
C ALA A 779 19.26 -36.70 -11.08
N PHE A 780 18.24 -36.98 -10.25
CA PHE A 780 17.04 -37.70 -10.68
C PHE A 780 16.21 -36.84 -11.63
N GLU A 781 16.03 -35.58 -11.29
CA GLU A 781 15.29 -34.63 -12.12
C GLU A 781 15.99 -34.36 -13.47
N ALA A 782 17.34 -34.33 -13.50
CA ALA A 782 18.11 -34.23 -14.73
C ALA A 782 18.00 -35.51 -15.57
N ALA A 783 17.88 -36.66 -14.92
CA ALA A 783 17.78 -37.96 -15.57
C ALA A 783 16.37 -38.24 -16.12
N ASP A 784 15.30 -37.73 -15.51
CA ASP A 784 13.91 -37.81 -15.99
C ASP A 784 13.71 -36.81 -17.14
N VAL A 785 14.25 -37.13 -18.30
CA VAL A 785 14.29 -36.23 -19.46
C VAL A 785 12.98 -36.15 -20.20
N ASP A 786 12.02 -37.04 -19.94
CA ASP A 786 10.65 -36.92 -20.46
C ASP A 786 9.63 -36.31 -19.48
N GLY A 787 10.03 -36.11 -18.21
CA GLY A 787 9.24 -35.43 -17.19
C GLY A 787 8.08 -36.28 -16.65
N ASN A 788 8.16 -37.61 -16.80
CA ASN A 788 7.09 -38.52 -16.39
C ASN A 788 7.13 -38.87 -14.89
N GLY A 789 8.16 -38.43 -14.16
CA GLY A 789 8.35 -38.65 -12.73
C GLY A 789 9.08 -39.97 -12.40
N THR A 790 9.62 -40.67 -13.40
CA THR A 790 10.44 -41.88 -13.25
C THR A 790 11.70 -41.77 -14.10
N VAL A 791 12.78 -42.47 -13.73
CA VAL A 791 14.01 -42.56 -14.53
C VAL A 791 14.11 -43.99 -15.05
N ASP A 792 13.71 -44.20 -16.30
CA ASP A 792 13.61 -45.54 -16.88
C ASP A 792 14.32 -45.67 -18.25
N THR A 793 14.08 -46.79 -18.93
CA THR A 793 14.71 -47.07 -20.24
C THR A 793 14.39 -46.03 -21.32
N LEU A 794 13.28 -45.31 -21.22
CA LEU A 794 12.89 -44.23 -22.15
C LEU A 794 13.80 -43.02 -21.98
N ASP A 795 14.09 -42.62 -20.74
CA ASP A 795 15.03 -41.54 -20.44
C ASP A 795 16.44 -41.86 -20.95
N TYR A 796 16.88 -43.09 -20.69
CA TYR A 796 18.15 -43.60 -21.18
C TYR A 796 18.22 -43.56 -22.72
N LEU A 797 17.14 -43.91 -23.42
CA LEU A 797 17.09 -43.84 -24.89
C LEU A 797 17.09 -42.40 -25.40
N LYS A 798 16.40 -41.47 -24.73
CA LYS A 798 16.39 -40.05 -25.10
C LYS A 798 17.76 -39.41 -24.92
N ILE A 799 18.46 -39.65 -23.80
CA ILE A 799 19.84 -39.19 -23.60
C ILE A 799 20.76 -39.76 -24.70
N ARG A 800 20.59 -41.04 -25.06
CA ARG A 800 21.32 -41.62 -26.20
C ARG A 800 21.02 -40.92 -27.53
N MET A 801 19.76 -40.62 -27.81
CA MET A 801 19.35 -39.93 -29.04
C MET A 801 19.94 -38.52 -29.11
N TYR A 802 19.99 -37.82 -27.98
CA TYR A 802 20.63 -36.51 -27.87
C TYR A 802 22.14 -36.59 -28.12
N LEU A 803 22.84 -37.55 -27.51
CA LEU A 803 24.28 -37.78 -27.74
C LEU A 803 24.62 -38.21 -29.17
N LEU A 804 23.65 -38.78 -29.90
CA LEU A 804 23.78 -39.14 -31.31
C LEU A 804 23.28 -38.04 -32.26
N GLU A 805 22.96 -36.85 -31.74
CA GLU A 805 22.43 -35.70 -32.49
C GLU A 805 21.14 -36.02 -33.28
N MET A 806 20.39 -37.03 -32.85
CA MET A 806 19.10 -37.39 -33.44
C MET A 806 17.98 -36.46 -32.96
N ILE A 807 18.18 -35.82 -31.80
CA ILE A 807 17.34 -34.76 -31.22
C ILE A 807 18.27 -33.66 -30.68
N SER A 808 17.82 -32.41 -30.74
CA SER A 808 18.58 -31.23 -30.26
C SER A 808 18.17 -30.76 -28.86
N GLU A 809 17.10 -31.34 -28.31
CA GLU A 809 16.50 -31.04 -27.01
C GLU A 809 15.71 -32.27 -26.51
N PHE A 810 15.30 -32.27 -25.23
CA PHE A 810 14.72 -33.43 -24.53
C PHE A 810 13.18 -33.45 -24.46
#